data_AF-A0AAD7FBJ4-F1
#
_entry.id   AF-A0AAD7FBJ4-F1
#
_cell.length_a   1.000
_cell.length_b   1.000
_cell.length_c   1.000
_cell.angle_alpha   90.00
_cell.angle_beta   90.00
_cell.angle_gamma   90.00
#
_symmetry.space_group_name_H-M   'P 1'
#
loop_
_entity.id
_entity.type
_entity.pdbx_description
1 polymer ?
#
loop_
_entity_poly.entity_id
_entity_poly.type
_entity_poly.pdbx_seq_one_letter_code
_entity_poly.pdbx_strand_id
1 'polypeptide(L)'
;MENSSPSSSEASFILVGGQAPGNDSTTPTPSKKPVAAKVSAAVHPSSDPKYSPGSANTYAHDWSSHGTGGPLRTHGRHFIDAYGRVCSLRGVNLSGSCKTPANDDNDAFPDGHRGVTFVGRPFPLDEAPDHLARLRRWGLTFVRFLVTWEAIEHEGPGIYDHEYLAYIRNLLSLFPQYGISAFVSIHQDVWSRYSGGSGAPAWTLESVGFDLFGLHESEAAWLLGVKGGGHVEEERGLWPCGYQKLAAATMATCFWAGDTFAPKLLIKDRDGNDVPVQQYLQNAFLDMSEALVKAVGDLDAVIGFEMMNEPHRGYIDLKSLHEFDYNTDLHLAYIPSPFQSFQLGAGHPTMVSHWTRSFPMPTRKTGEAILNVKRRKAWREDGPTFGECVWAMHGVWGWDRNKDAAVVLRENYFVKHPLTGDKVDWYTDFYYPFLHKWVDRVRSVSPPEKLVFVEAIPNEFCPASWTPEHCFPNMVYAPHWYDLNALFTKAFGDFSVNVQGLSRGMFPLKAFYWGQKGARDNYALQIRNIVEGGYKVLGEKPVLIGECGVPMDMNKGEAFRTDDFSWQTRMMDAMITGLERSLIGFTLWNYNPFNDDRLGDHWNGENFSWFSQRRALPSSLLYHEQAAPSLDQGGRILRAVVRPYPAKVAGIPLKFEYEMTTGAFSFEWAVPTATSSSGSSSTPRTSTPPLTGHPELTATETEIYLPSSLTLGRKVIVRGLNGDDRYLYDPDRQTLFVVAVSPEPGKKYRIEVELQPPLKPVFEVNDFWGDFGAMIWSFLVLVLGVVAFFLMRAAA
;
A
#
# COMPACT_ATOMS: atom_id res chain seq x y z
N MET A 1 -24.60 -47.63 -58.78
CA MET A 1 -24.31 -48.58 -57.68
C MET A 1 -24.13 -47.78 -56.39
N GLU A 2 -25.16 -47.43 -55.61
CA GLU A 2 -26.50 -48.04 -55.47
C GLU A 2 -26.40 -49.54 -55.09
N ASN A 3 -27.08 -50.06 -54.08
CA ASN A 3 -28.29 -49.58 -53.38
C ASN A 3 -28.27 -49.97 -51.90
N SER A 4 -29.02 -49.26 -51.03
CA SER A 4 -30.28 -49.78 -50.46
C SER A 4 -30.81 -48.98 -49.25
N SER A 5 -32.08 -48.61 -49.36
CA SER A 5 -33.07 -48.50 -48.26
C SER A 5 -34.24 -49.45 -48.65
N PRO A 6 -35.21 -49.82 -47.79
CA PRO A 6 -36.36 -48.90 -47.55
C PRO A 6 -37.25 -49.12 -46.28
N SER A 7 -37.88 -48.02 -45.79
CA SER A 7 -39.20 -48.00 -45.09
C SER A 7 -39.32 -48.78 -43.74
N SER A 8 -40.38 -48.72 -42.91
CA SER A 8 -41.77 -48.17 -42.94
C SER A 8 -42.21 -47.97 -41.44
N SER A 9 -43.39 -47.52 -40.96
CA SER A 9 -44.64 -46.82 -41.38
C SER A 9 -45.58 -46.75 -40.12
N GLU A 10 -46.77 -46.12 -39.99
CA GLU A 10 -47.60 -45.20 -40.81
C GLU A 10 -48.61 -44.40 -39.91
N ALA A 11 -49.00 -43.16 -40.31
CA ALA A 11 -50.37 -42.59 -40.25
C ALA A 11 -51.07 -42.29 -38.87
N SER A 12 -52.12 -41.44 -38.76
CA SER A 12 -53.18 -41.05 -39.73
C SER A 12 -53.71 -39.59 -39.66
N PHE A 13 -54.47 -39.17 -40.68
CA PHE A 13 -55.19 -37.88 -40.86
C PHE A 13 -56.63 -37.92 -40.22
N ILE A 14 -57.54 -36.91 -40.18
CA ILE A 14 -58.12 -36.00 -41.20
C ILE A 14 -58.78 -34.73 -40.55
N LEU A 15 -59.05 -33.66 -41.33
CA LEU A 15 -59.68 -32.39 -40.91
C LEU A 15 -61.23 -32.36 -40.90
N VAL A 16 -61.82 -31.52 -40.04
CA VAL A 16 -63.00 -30.64 -40.30
C VAL A 16 -62.79 -29.33 -39.49
N GLY A 17 -63.37 -28.18 -39.88
CA GLY A 17 -63.17 -26.88 -39.21
C GLY A 17 -64.43 -26.03 -38.98
N GLY A 18 -64.28 -24.90 -38.27
CA GLY A 18 -65.35 -23.93 -37.98
C GLY A 18 -64.82 -22.58 -37.44
N GLN A 19 -65.49 -21.50 -37.84
CA GLN A 19 -65.28 -20.09 -37.41
C GLN A 19 -65.99 -19.81 -36.04
N ALA A 20 -65.82 -18.72 -35.29
CA ALA A 20 -64.87 -17.59 -35.11
C ALA A 20 -65.50 -16.69 -33.98
N PRO A 21 -65.03 -15.47 -33.62
CA PRO A 21 -63.77 -14.74 -33.94
C PRO A 21 -62.98 -14.27 -32.69
N GLY A 22 -61.82 -13.65 -32.91
CA GLY A 22 -61.03 -12.98 -31.86
C GLY A 22 -59.69 -12.43 -32.35
N ASN A 23 -59.69 -11.20 -32.91
CA ASN A 23 -58.48 -10.40 -33.14
C ASN A 23 -57.83 -10.06 -31.78
N ASP A 24 -56.50 -9.98 -31.60
CA ASP A 24 -55.52 -9.22 -32.39
C ASP A 24 -54.07 -9.73 -32.20
N SER A 25 -53.12 -9.19 -32.98
CA SER A 25 -51.68 -9.46 -32.87
C SER A 25 -51.01 -8.70 -31.71
N THR A 26 -50.34 -9.41 -30.80
CA THR A 26 -49.51 -8.79 -29.73
C THR A 26 -48.03 -8.73 -30.10
N THR A 27 -47.54 -7.51 -30.33
CA THR A 27 -46.13 -7.15 -30.54
C THR A 27 -45.24 -7.53 -29.34
N PRO A 28 -43.93 -7.82 -29.52
CA PRO A 28 -43.04 -8.15 -28.41
C PRO A 28 -42.93 -7.01 -27.37
N THR A 29 -43.07 -7.36 -26.09
CA THR A 29 -42.99 -6.41 -24.97
C THR A 29 -41.56 -5.87 -24.81
N PRO A 30 -41.34 -4.55 -24.73
CA PRO A 30 -40.01 -3.99 -24.53
C PRO A 30 -39.47 -4.33 -23.13
N SER A 31 -38.19 -4.71 -23.06
CA SER A 31 -37.48 -4.98 -21.80
C SER A 31 -37.49 -3.75 -20.90
N LYS A 32 -38.01 -3.88 -19.67
CA LYS A 32 -37.93 -2.82 -18.66
C LYS A 32 -36.47 -2.55 -18.31
N LYS A 33 -35.94 -1.39 -18.74
CA LYS A 33 -34.70 -0.86 -18.15
C LYS A 33 -34.89 -0.70 -16.63
N PRO A 34 -33.88 -0.99 -15.80
CA PRO A 34 -33.97 -0.71 -14.38
C PRO A 34 -34.16 0.79 -14.17
N VAL A 35 -35.27 1.18 -13.52
CA VAL A 35 -35.49 2.56 -13.11
C VAL A 35 -34.62 2.80 -11.89
N ALA A 36 -33.50 3.51 -12.07
CA ALA A 36 -32.69 3.97 -10.96
C ALA A 36 -33.56 4.84 -10.04
N ALA A 37 -33.80 4.36 -8.82
CA ALA A 37 -34.55 5.12 -7.83
C ALA A 37 -33.77 6.41 -7.50
N LYS A 38 -34.42 7.57 -7.69
CA LYS A 38 -33.88 8.84 -7.21
C LYS A 38 -33.94 8.87 -5.68
N VAL A 39 -32.91 8.32 -5.04
CA VAL A 39 -32.58 8.66 -3.66
C VAL A 39 -32.32 10.16 -3.63
N SER A 40 -33.09 10.92 -2.86
CA SER A 40 -32.82 12.33 -2.62
C SER A 40 -31.47 12.48 -1.93
N ALA A 41 -30.65 13.45 -2.33
CA ALA A 41 -29.40 13.74 -1.63
C ALA A 41 -29.67 13.96 -0.14
N ALA A 42 -28.79 13.44 0.73
CA ALA A 42 -28.88 13.74 2.15
C ALA A 42 -28.60 15.24 2.33
N VAL A 43 -29.36 15.91 3.19
CA VAL A 43 -29.18 17.35 3.45
C VAL A 43 -28.54 17.53 4.81
N HIS A 44 -27.40 18.21 4.88
CA HIS A 44 -26.71 18.41 6.15
C HIS A 44 -27.45 19.43 7.02
N PRO A 45 -27.54 19.25 8.36
CA PRO A 45 -28.21 20.20 9.24
C PRO A 45 -27.67 21.64 9.18
N SER A 46 -26.41 21.81 8.76
CA SER A 46 -25.79 23.13 8.60
C SER A 46 -26.34 23.98 7.45
N SER A 47 -27.23 23.43 6.63
CA SER A 47 -27.97 24.17 5.61
C SER A 47 -29.04 25.13 6.18
N ASP A 48 -29.44 24.99 7.45
CA ASP A 48 -30.27 25.99 8.15
C ASP A 48 -29.42 27.21 8.56
N PRO A 49 -29.76 28.46 8.18
CA PRO A 49 -29.06 29.67 8.62
C PRO A 49 -28.98 29.87 10.15
N LYS A 50 -29.84 29.19 10.93
CA LYS A 50 -29.84 29.18 12.40
C LYS A 50 -28.86 28.17 13.00
N TYR A 51 -28.21 27.34 12.19
CA TYR A 51 -27.27 26.34 12.66
C TYR A 51 -26.06 26.98 13.36
N SER A 52 -25.65 26.36 14.47
CA SER A 52 -24.42 26.68 15.19
C SER A 52 -23.36 25.63 14.87
N PRO A 53 -22.10 26.01 14.56
CA PRO A 53 -21.04 25.05 14.24
C PRO A 53 -20.92 23.93 15.29
N GLY A 54 -20.78 22.69 14.84
CA GLY A 54 -20.66 21.51 15.70
C GLY A 54 -21.95 21.07 16.39
N SER A 55 -23.14 21.52 15.95
CA SER A 55 -24.42 21.03 16.49
C SER A 55 -24.82 19.65 15.94
N ALA A 56 -24.22 19.21 14.83
CA ALA A 56 -24.29 17.82 14.37
C ALA A 56 -23.58 16.89 15.37
N ASN A 57 -24.14 15.69 15.58
CA ASN A 57 -23.55 14.68 16.46
C ASN A 57 -22.48 13.85 15.73
N THR A 58 -21.49 14.53 15.16
CA THR A 58 -20.36 13.97 14.40
C THR A 58 -19.04 14.56 14.89
N TYR A 59 -17.93 13.96 14.47
CA TYR A 59 -16.58 14.52 14.55
C TYR A 59 -15.82 14.32 13.25
N ALA A 60 -14.75 15.10 13.06
CA ALA A 60 -14.11 15.34 11.77
C ALA A 60 -13.77 14.07 10.99
N HIS A 61 -13.23 13.07 11.68
CA HIS A 61 -12.72 11.82 11.14
C HIS A 61 -13.57 10.61 11.53
N ASP A 62 -14.86 10.82 11.80
CA ASP A 62 -15.86 9.75 11.83
C ASP A 62 -16.26 9.37 10.40
N TRP A 63 -15.79 8.21 9.92
CA TRP A 63 -16.06 7.69 8.58
C TRP A 63 -17.22 6.68 8.52
N SER A 64 -17.84 6.36 9.66
CA SER A 64 -19.02 5.49 9.70
C SER A 64 -20.18 6.07 8.92
N SER A 65 -21.13 5.24 8.45
CA SER A 65 -22.34 5.75 7.78
C SER A 65 -23.14 6.75 8.61
N HIS A 66 -22.97 6.80 9.94
CA HIS A 66 -23.51 7.88 10.79
C HIS A 66 -22.74 9.19 10.57
N GLY A 67 -21.41 9.17 10.67
CA GLY A 67 -20.52 10.33 10.49
C GLY A 67 -20.52 10.96 9.10
N THR A 68 -20.91 10.18 8.07
CA THR A 68 -20.94 10.56 6.64
C THR A 68 -22.35 10.64 6.05
N GLY A 69 -23.41 10.33 6.81
CA GLY A 69 -24.81 10.35 6.34
C GLY A 69 -25.17 9.24 5.36
N GLY A 70 -24.41 8.15 5.36
CA GLY A 70 -24.45 7.04 4.40
C GLY A 70 -23.05 6.66 3.91
N PRO A 71 -22.90 5.58 3.12
CA PRO A 71 -21.60 5.05 2.75
C PRO A 71 -20.77 6.06 1.94
N LEU A 72 -19.46 6.11 2.25
CA LEU A 72 -18.46 6.83 1.48
C LEU A 72 -18.46 6.37 0.00
N ARG A 73 -18.24 7.31 -0.91
CA ARG A 73 -18.21 7.05 -2.36
C ARG A 73 -17.03 7.77 -2.99
N THR A 74 -16.76 7.46 -4.25
CA THR A 74 -15.76 8.16 -5.06
C THR A 74 -16.43 9.01 -6.14
N HIS A 75 -15.98 10.25 -6.33
CA HIS A 75 -16.38 11.09 -7.46
C HIS A 75 -15.18 11.91 -7.93
N GLY A 76 -14.83 11.79 -9.21
CA GLY A 76 -13.56 12.29 -9.71
C GLY A 76 -12.40 11.74 -8.87
N ARG A 77 -11.40 12.58 -8.60
CA ARG A 77 -10.28 12.26 -7.70
C ARG A 77 -10.62 12.16 -6.21
N HIS A 78 -11.86 12.44 -5.81
CA HIS A 78 -12.21 12.63 -4.40
C HIS A 78 -13.02 11.47 -3.82
N PHE A 79 -12.73 11.12 -2.57
CA PHE A 79 -13.69 10.46 -1.70
C PHE A 79 -14.71 11.50 -1.23
N ILE A 80 -15.99 11.13 -1.15
CA ILE A 80 -17.09 12.00 -0.77
C ILE A 80 -18.07 11.31 0.19
N ASP A 81 -18.73 12.12 1.03
CA ASP A 81 -19.83 11.69 1.88
C ASP A 81 -21.22 11.90 1.23
N ALA A 82 -22.29 11.55 1.94
CA ALA A 82 -23.66 11.65 1.42
C ALA A 82 -24.15 13.11 1.24
N TYR A 83 -23.43 14.09 1.80
CA TYR A 83 -23.72 15.52 1.72
C TYR A 83 -22.88 16.24 0.64
N GLY A 84 -22.06 15.49 -0.10
CA GLY A 84 -21.17 16.04 -1.14
C GLY A 84 -19.91 16.72 -0.60
N ARG A 85 -19.55 16.52 0.68
CA ARG A 85 -18.27 17.01 1.22
C ARG A 85 -17.12 16.14 0.71
N VAL A 86 -15.94 16.74 0.51
CA VAL A 86 -14.72 15.99 0.19
C VAL A 86 -14.13 15.40 1.47
N CYS A 87 -13.81 14.11 1.46
CA CYS A 87 -13.28 13.37 2.61
C CYS A 87 -11.78 13.12 2.48
N SER A 88 -10.97 13.73 3.34
CA SER A 88 -9.51 13.58 3.40
C SER A 88 -9.12 12.38 4.27
N LEU A 89 -9.27 11.16 3.75
CA LEU A 89 -9.05 9.93 4.52
C LEU A 89 -7.58 9.80 4.99
N ARG A 90 -7.35 9.75 6.30
CA ARG A 90 -6.03 9.49 6.92
C ARG A 90 -6.09 8.32 7.88
N GLY A 91 -5.01 7.54 7.93
CA GLY A 91 -5.12 6.20 8.45
C GLY A 91 -3.82 5.46 8.76
N VAL A 92 -3.99 4.16 9.01
CA VAL A 92 -2.91 3.20 9.31
C VAL A 92 -3.01 1.94 8.47
N ASN A 93 -1.88 1.26 8.29
CA ASN A 93 -1.83 -0.16 8.04
C ASN A 93 -2.01 -0.92 9.37
N LEU A 94 -3.04 -1.78 9.42
CA LEU A 94 -3.43 -2.56 10.60
C LEU A 94 -3.48 -4.05 10.22
N SER A 95 -2.44 -4.85 10.46
CA SER A 95 -1.16 -4.50 11.12
C SER A 95 0.00 -5.35 10.60
N GLY A 96 1.23 -4.91 10.82
CA GLY A 96 2.43 -5.70 10.53
C GLY A 96 2.44 -7.08 11.20
N SER A 97 1.75 -7.26 12.33
CA SER A 97 1.57 -8.59 12.96
C SER A 97 0.66 -9.57 12.20
N CYS A 98 0.09 -9.20 11.05
CA CYS A 98 -0.50 -10.16 10.11
C CYS A 98 0.57 -11.06 9.44
N LYS A 99 1.85 -10.67 9.48
CA LYS A 99 2.95 -11.36 8.79
C LYS A 99 3.42 -12.64 9.49
N THR A 100 3.02 -12.86 10.75
CA THR A 100 3.32 -14.07 11.54
C THR A 100 2.08 -14.53 12.32
N PRO A 101 1.80 -15.85 12.40
CA PRO A 101 0.67 -16.37 13.17
C PRO A 101 0.76 -16.01 14.66
N ALA A 102 -0.38 -16.08 15.36
CA ALA A 102 -0.48 -15.78 16.79
C ALA A 102 0.26 -16.80 17.67
N ASN A 103 0.45 -18.03 17.15
CA ASN A 103 1.19 -19.13 17.79
C ASN A 103 2.53 -19.44 17.09
N ASP A 104 3.19 -18.48 16.45
CA ASP A 104 4.44 -18.72 15.73
C ASP A 104 5.60 -19.13 16.67
N ASP A 105 6.43 -20.08 16.22
CA ASP A 105 7.59 -20.60 16.95
C ASP A 105 8.82 -20.63 16.03
N ASN A 106 9.75 -19.69 16.29
CA ASN A 106 10.98 -19.50 15.52
C ASN A 106 11.93 -20.72 15.60
N ASP A 107 11.91 -21.46 16.70
CA ASP A 107 12.77 -22.63 16.92
C ASP A 107 12.20 -23.87 16.21
N ALA A 108 10.87 -23.98 16.10
CA ALA A 108 10.18 -25.03 15.36
C ALA A 108 10.17 -24.81 13.83
N PHE A 109 10.16 -23.56 13.36
CA PHE A 109 10.09 -23.22 11.93
C PHE A 109 11.19 -23.95 11.12
N PRO A 110 10.93 -24.59 9.97
CA PRO A 110 9.72 -24.48 9.13
C PRO A 110 8.62 -25.53 9.42
N ASP A 111 8.70 -26.30 10.50
CA ASP A 111 7.69 -27.32 10.82
C ASP A 111 6.35 -26.71 11.26
N GLY A 112 5.31 -27.53 11.39
CA GLY A 112 4.02 -27.15 12.00
C GLY A 112 3.11 -26.25 11.17
N HIS A 113 3.43 -25.99 9.89
CA HIS A 113 2.73 -25.01 9.03
C HIS A 113 1.22 -25.19 8.90
N ARG A 114 0.71 -26.40 9.11
CA ARG A 114 -0.73 -26.73 9.03
C ARG A 114 -1.50 -26.53 10.34
N GLY A 115 -0.81 -26.20 11.45
CA GLY A 115 -1.40 -25.96 12.77
C GLY A 115 -1.16 -24.54 13.29
N VAL A 116 -0.81 -23.61 12.40
CA VAL A 116 -0.71 -22.18 12.73
C VAL A 116 -2.10 -21.55 12.83
N THR A 117 -2.29 -20.51 13.62
CA THR A 117 -3.53 -19.73 13.64
C THR A 117 -3.25 -18.23 13.65
N PHE A 118 -4.12 -17.47 13.01
CA PHE A 118 -4.06 -16.01 12.97
C PHE A 118 -5.22 -15.35 13.75
N VAL A 119 -6.05 -16.15 14.43
CA VAL A 119 -7.02 -15.66 15.42
C VAL A 119 -6.28 -14.83 16.48
N GLY A 120 -6.73 -13.61 16.73
CA GLY A 120 -6.04 -12.64 17.60
C GLY A 120 -4.97 -11.76 16.91
N ARG A 121 -4.79 -11.85 15.58
CA ARG A 121 -4.09 -10.81 14.77
C ARG A 121 -5.14 -9.89 14.12
N PRO A 122 -5.08 -8.54 14.20
CA PRO A 122 -4.01 -7.71 14.75
C PRO A 122 -3.84 -7.81 16.27
N PHE A 123 -4.94 -7.96 17.04
CA PHE A 123 -4.98 -8.03 18.51
C PHE A 123 -6.23 -8.80 18.98
N PRO A 124 -6.29 -9.32 20.23
CA PRO A 124 -7.48 -9.94 20.81
C PRO A 124 -8.74 -9.07 20.79
N LEU A 125 -9.93 -9.68 20.75
CA LEU A 125 -11.22 -8.96 20.66
C LEU A 125 -11.56 -8.14 21.93
N ASP A 126 -11.03 -8.55 23.08
CA ASP A 126 -11.14 -7.86 24.37
C ASP A 126 -10.13 -6.71 24.53
N GLU A 127 -8.97 -6.79 23.85
CA GLU A 127 -8.02 -5.66 23.71
C GLU A 127 -8.46 -4.65 22.64
N ALA A 128 -9.33 -5.04 21.69
CA ALA A 128 -9.75 -4.21 20.57
C ALA A 128 -10.24 -2.79 20.95
N PRO A 129 -11.03 -2.58 22.02
CA PRO A 129 -11.43 -1.24 22.46
C PRO A 129 -10.25 -0.27 22.70
N ASP A 130 -9.15 -0.75 23.29
CA ASP A 130 -7.96 0.07 23.57
C ASP A 130 -7.29 0.57 22.29
N HIS A 131 -7.15 -0.32 21.30
CA HIS A 131 -6.50 -0.02 20.04
C HIS A 131 -7.38 0.87 19.14
N LEU A 132 -8.68 0.57 19.04
CA LEU A 132 -9.62 1.36 18.24
C LEU A 132 -9.87 2.75 18.86
N ALA A 133 -9.95 2.86 20.18
CA ALA A 133 -10.01 4.16 20.87
C ALA A 133 -8.77 5.01 20.60
N ARG A 134 -7.58 4.39 20.59
CA ARG A 134 -6.29 5.05 20.32
C ARG A 134 -6.18 5.55 18.88
N LEU A 135 -6.58 4.73 17.89
CA LEU A 135 -6.64 5.16 16.49
C LEU A 135 -7.64 6.31 16.28
N ARG A 136 -8.82 6.25 16.92
CA ARG A 136 -9.78 7.37 16.98
C ARG A 136 -9.17 8.61 17.61
N ARG A 137 -8.47 8.50 18.73
CA ARG A 137 -7.82 9.65 19.38
C ARG A 137 -6.83 10.35 18.45
N TRP A 138 -6.03 9.58 17.71
CA TRP A 138 -4.95 10.10 16.87
C TRP A 138 -5.38 10.63 15.49
N GLY A 139 -6.67 10.56 15.15
CA GLY A 139 -7.18 11.03 13.85
C GLY A 139 -6.90 10.06 12.70
N LEU A 140 -6.54 8.81 13.00
CA LEU A 140 -6.09 7.80 12.04
C LEU A 140 -7.14 6.67 11.91
N THR A 141 -8.36 7.07 11.56
CA THR A 141 -9.55 6.19 11.51
C THR A 141 -9.82 5.56 10.15
N PHE A 142 -9.03 5.88 9.12
CA PHE A 142 -9.02 5.06 7.91
C PHE A 142 -8.03 3.90 8.08
N VAL A 143 -8.36 2.70 7.60
CA VAL A 143 -7.55 1.49 7.86
C VAL A 143 -7.32 0.68 6.58
N ARG A 144 -6.06 0.41 6.25
CA ARG A 144 -5.67 -0.68 5.36
C ARG A 144 -5.56 -1.93 6.25
N PHE A 145 -6.61 -2.76 6.26
CA PHE A 145 -6.72 -3.93 7.12
C PHE A 145 -6.04 -5.12 6.45
N LEU A 146 -5.02 -5.69 7.10
CA LEU A 146 -4.10 -6.62 6.48
C LEU A 146 -4.45 -8.07 6.80
N VAL A 147 -4.59 -8.87 5.76
CA VAL A 147 -4.86 -10.32 5.84
C VAL A 147 -3.90 -11.04 4.91
N THR A 148 -3.19 -12.07 5.38
CA THR A 148 -2.36 -12.91 4.52
C THR A 148 -3.18 -14.08 3.97
N TRP A 149 -2.77 -14.64 2.83
CA TRP A 149 -3.38 -15.87 2.29
C TRP A 149 -3.18 -17.05 3.28
N GLU A 150 -2.01 -17.12 3.93
CA GLU A 150 -1.71 -18.08 5.00
C GLU A 150 -2.70 -17.98 6.17
N ALA A 151 -3.16 -16.78 6.53
CA ALA A 151 -4.16 -16.61 7.60
C ALA A 151 -5.53 -17.24 7.28
N ILE A 152 -5.86 -17.44 6.00
CA ILE A 152 -7.14 -18.01 5.58
C ILE A 152 -6.99 -19.48 5.17
N GLU A 153 -5.83 -19.94 4.69
CA GLU A 153 -5.69 -21.21 3.98
C GLU A 153 -4.36 -21.95 4.31
N HIS A 154 -3.93 -21.95 5.58
CA HIS A 154 -2.68 -22.59 6.00
C HIS A 154 -2.70 -24.13 5.93
N GLU A 155 -3.80 -24.78 6.31
CA GLU A 155 -3.86 -26.25 6.49
C GLU A 155 -3.64 -27.01 5.16
N GLY A 156 -4.17 -26.46 4.06
CA GLY A 156 -4.03 -27.03 2.72
C GLY A 156 -4.92 -26.35 1.69
N PRO A 157 -4.74 -26.64 0.40
CA PRO A 157 -5.51 -26.03 -0.68
C PRO A 157 -7.02 -26.22 -0.48
N GLY A 158 -7.75 -25.12 -0.48
CA GLY A 158 -9.18 -24.96 -0.25
C GLY A 158 -9.68 -25.35 1.15
N ILE A 159 -8.81 -25.46 2.15
CA ILE A 159 -9.18 -25.74 3.55
C ILE A 159 -9.09 -24.40 4.30
N TYR A 160 -10.24 -23.80 4.58
CA TYR A 160 -10.32 -22.42 5.05
C TYR A 160 -10.45 -22.32 6.58
N ASP A 161 -9.67 -21.42 7.19
CA ASP A 161 -9.78 -21.07 8.61
C ASP A 161 -11.05 -20.24 8.84
N HIS A 162 -12.16 -20.96 9.08
CA HIS A 162 -13.44 -20.37 9.39
C HIS A 162 -13.48 -19.70 10.77
N GLU A 163 -12.58 -20.04 11.70
CA GLU A 163 -12.47 -19.37 12.99
C GLU A 163 -11.84 -17.98 12.82
N TYR A 164 -10.75 -17.88 12.06
CA TYR A 164 -10.13 -16.60 11.68
C TYR A 164 -11.09 -15.72 10.88
N LEU A 165 -11.79 -16.26 9.87
CA LEU A 165 -12.79 -15.51 9.09
C LEU A 165 -13.93 -14.97 9.96
N ALA A 166 -14.42 -15.75 10.93
CA ALA A 166 -15.42 -15.29 11.90
C ALA A 166 -14.86 -14.23 12.87
N TYR A 167 -13.62 -14.42 13.33
CA TYR A 167 -12.94 -13.49 14.23
C TYR A 167 -12.66 -12.12 13.57
N ILE A 168 -12.19 -12.06 12.32
CA ILE A 168 -12.00 -10.77 11.62
C ILE A 168 -13.34 -10.07 11.34
N ARG A 169 -14.41 -10.82 11.06
CA ARG A 169 -15.76 -10.27 10.95
C ARG A 169 -16.21 -9.60 12.26
N ASN A 170 -15.99 -10.27 13.39
CA ASN A 170 -16.31 -9.73 14.71
C ASN A 170 -15.51 -8.45 15.01
N LEU A 171 -14.22 -8.44 14.71
CA LEU A 171 -13.35 -7.26 14.88
C LEU A 171 -13.79 -6.08 13.99
N LEU A 172 -13.97 -6.31 12.68
CA LEU A 172 -14.39 -5.27 11.74
C LEU A 172 -15.79 -4.71 12.06
N SER A 173 -16.65 -5.48 12.72
CA SER A 173 -17.96 -5.03 13.22
C SER A 173 -17.87 -4.02 14.38
N LEU A 174 -16.72 -3.90 15.05
CA LEU A 174 -16.49 -2.87 16.08
C LEU A 174 -16.07 -1.52 15.50
N PHE A 175 -15.48 -1.50 14.29
CA PHE A 175 -14.86 -0.30 13.72
C PHE A 175 -15.79 0.93 13.64
N PRO A 176 -17.08 0.83 13.23
CA PRO A 176 -17.96 1.99 13.13
C PRO A 176 -18.23 2.68 14.48
N GLN A 177 -18.12 1.95 15.61
CA GLN A 177 -18.28 2.50 16.96
C GLN A 177 -17.15 3.48 17.36
N TYR A 178 -16.06 3.44 16.62
CA TYR A 178 -14.90 4.33 16.73
C TYR A 178 -14.78 5.27 15.52
N GLY A 179 -15.79 5.31 14.65
CA GLY A 179 -15.80 6.06 13.39
C GLY A 179 -14.75 5.56 12.40
N ILE A 180 -14.34 4.30 12.52
CA ILE A 180 -13.30 3.67 11.69
C ILE A 180 -13.95 3.02 10.47
N SER A 181 -13.29 3.20 9.31
CA SER A 181 -13.61 2.48 8.07
C SER A 181 -12.33 1.93 7.45
N ALA A 182 -12.45 0.81 6.75
CA ALA A 182 -11.33 0.05 6.26
C ALA A 182 -11.50 -0.40 4.80
N PHE A 183 -10.38 -0.63 4.13
CA PHE A 183 -10.32 -1.54 2.99
C PHE A 183 -9.45 -2.75 3.37
N VAL A 184 -9.83 -3.92 2.90
CA VAL A 184 -9.13 -5.16 3.22
C VAL A 184 -8.11 -5.48 2.13
N SER A 185 -6.85 -5.63 2.52
CA SER A 185 -5.72 -5.90 1.61
C SER A 185 -5.15 -7.28 1.85
N ILE A 186 -5.00 -8.05 0.76
CA ILE A 186 -4.35 -9.36 0.78
C ILE A 186 -2.83 -9.14 0.79
N HIS A 187 -2.23 -9.21 1.97
CA HIS A 187 -0.84 -8.85 2.19
C HIS A 187 0.12 -10.00 1.86
N GLN A 188 1.25 -9.67 1.23
CA GLN A 188 2.41 -10.54 1.05
C GLN A 188 3.68 -9.70 1.05
N ASP A 189 4.80 -10.33 1.38
CA ASP A 189 6.14 -9.84 1.10
C ASP A 189 6.97 -11.04 0.65
N VAL A 190 7.73 -10.94 -0.43
CA VAL A 190 8.65 -12.02 -0.85
C VAL A 190 7.90 -13.37 -0.96
N TRP A 191 6.65 -13.34 -1.45
CA TRP A 191 5.69 -14.44 -1.57
C TRP A 191 5.19 -15.08 -0.26
N SER A 192 6.05 -15.45 0.70
CA SER A 192 5.69 -16.28 1.86
C SER A 192 6.73 -16.21 2.98
N ARG A 193 6.36 -16.57 4.22
CA ARG A 193 7.32 -16.84 5.31
C ARG A 193 8.38 -17.86 4.88
N TYR A 194 7.96 -18.86 4.11
CA TYR A 194 8.81 -19.96 3.62
C TYR A 194 9.76 -19.55 2.49
N SER A 195 9.63 -18.33 1.95
CA SER A 195 10.61 -17.71 1.05
C SER A 195 11.35 -16.51 1.68
N GLY A 196 11.10 -16.21 2.95
CA GLY A 196 11.80 -15.17 3.73
C GLY A 196 10.98 -13.91 4.04
N GLY A 197 9.67 -13.91 3.75
CA GLY A 197 8.79 -12.76 3.98
C GLY A 197 7.45 -13.14 4.62
N SER A 198 6.32 -12.89 3.95
CA SER A 198 4.96 -13.15 4.44
C SER A 198 3.99 -13.38 3.27
N GLY A 199 2.79 -13.92 3.53
CA GLY A 199 1.71 -13.92 2.53
C GLY A 199 1.12 -15.30 2.22
N ALA A 200 1.66 -16.00 1.22
CA ALA A 200 1.15 -17.28 0.75
C ALA A 200 1.47 -18.44 1.73
N PRO A 201 0.54 -19.40 1.91
CA PRO A 201 0.77 -20.58 2.75
C PRO A 201 1.83 -21.52 2.16
N ALA A 202 2.53 -22.25 3.04
CA ALA A 202 3.66 -23.09 2.66
C ALA A 202 3.33 -24.18 1.62
N TRP A 203 2.08 -24.67 1.62
CA TRP A 203 1.64 -25.69 0.66
C TRP A 203 1.74 -25.20 -0.80
N THR A 204 1.74 -23.88 -1.05
CA THR A 204 1.98 -23.35 -2.40
C THR A 204 3.39 -23.68 -2.90
N LEU A 205 4.41 -23.59 -2.03
CA LEU A 205 5.79 -23.97 -2.34
C LEU A 205 5.92 -25.50 -2.44
N GLU A 206 5.29 -26.26 -1.51
CA GLU A 206 5.26 -27.72 -1.58
C GLU A 206 4.67 -28.23 -2.91
N SER A 207 3.57 -27.61 -3.36
CA SER A 207 2.85 -27.98 -4.59
C SER A 207 3.67 -27.74 -5.86
N VAL A 208 4.60 -26.77 -5.83
CA VAL A 208 5.58 -26.51 -6.90
C VAL A 208 6.81 -27.43 -6.80
N GLY A 209 6.93 -28.20 -5.71
CA GLY A 209 7.98 -29.20 -5.50
C GLY A 209 9.14 -28.75 -4.62
N PHE A 210 9.03 -27.64 -3.89
CA PHE A 210 10.08 -27.21 -2.96
C PHE A 210 10.11 -28.06 -1.68
N ASP A 211 11.32 -28.35 -1.19
CA ASP A 211 11.59 -28.90 0.14
C ASP A 211 11.77 -27.74 1.13
N LEU A 212 10.77 -27.50 1.97
CA LEU A 212 10.77 -26.40 2.96
C LEU A 212 11.98 -26.45 3.91
N PHE A 213 12.50 -27.64 4.23
CA PHE A 213 13.69 -27.85 5.04
C PHE A 213 14.99 -27.77 4.23
N GLY A 214 14.92 -27.74 2.90
CA GLY A 214 16.04 -27.51 1.99
C GLY A 214 16.29 -26.04 1.68
N LEU A 215 15.24 -25.22 1.65
CA LEU A 215 15.25 -23.85 1.10
C LEU A 215 16.36 -22.93 1.62
N HIS A 216 16.70 -22.99 2.92
CA HIS A 216 17.75 -22.14 3.48
C HIS A 216 19.16 -22.63 3.11
N GLU A 217 19.48 -23.91 3.33
CA GLU A 217 20.81 -24.46 3.04
C GLU A 217 21.14 -24.47 1.54
N SER A 218 20.11 -24.54 0.69
CA SER A 218 20.25 -24.44 -0.77
C SER A 218 20.27 -22.99 -1.29
N GLU A 219 20.33 -21.99 -0.41
CA GLU A 219 20.27 -20.54 -0.71
C GLU A 219 19.01 -20.07 -1.47
N ALA A 220 17.99 -20.93 -1.58
CA ALA A 220 16.78 -20.66 -2.34
C ALA A 220 15.85 -19.65 -1.64
N ALA A 221 16.00 -19.49 -0.32
CA ALA A 221 15.36 -18.46 0.50
C ALA A 221 16.31 -17.98 1.62
N TRP A 222 16.13 -16.74 2.08
CA TRP A 222 16.77 -16.26 3.31
C TRP A 222 15.78 -16.38 4.47
N LEU A 223 15.94 -17.41 5.31
CA LEU A 223 14.96 -17.74 6.36
C LEU A 223 15.41 -17.34 7.77
N LEU A 224 16.50 -16.56 7.91
CA LEU A 224 17.04 -16.20 9.22
C LEU A 224 16.16 -15.17 9.94
N GLY A 225 15.62 -14.18 9.23
CA GLY A 225 14.74 -13.17 9.82
C GLY A 225 13.39 -13.70 10.31
N VAL A 226 12.81 -14.71 9.63
CA VAL A 226 11.62 -15.44 10.11
C VAL A 226 11.94 -16.47 11.21
N LYS A 227 13.22 -16.66 11.54
CA LYS A 227 13.72 -17.43 12.69
C LYS A 227 14.22 -16.54 13.83
N GLY A 228 13.76 -15.28 13.89
CA GLY A 228 14.15 -14.32 14.94
C GLY A 228 15.51 -13.65 14.73
N GLY A 229 16.09 -13.72 13.53
CA GLY A 229 17.22 -12.91 13.09
C GLY A 229 16.80 -11.53 12.57
N GLY A 230 17.70 -10.87 11.84
CA GLY A 230 17.50 -9.50 11.30
C GLY A 230 17.87 -8.37 12.26
N HIS A 231 18.14 -8.70 13.54
CA HIS A 231 18.44 -7.73 14.60
C HIS A 231 19.89 -7.22 14.62
N VAL A 232 20.82 -7.86 13.91
CA VAL A 232 22.22 -7.41 13.76
C VAL A 232 22.42 -6.62 12.46
N GLU A 233 23.34 -5.65 12.45
CA GLU A 233 23.49 -4.67 11.36
C GLU A 233 23.83 -5.32 10.00
N GLU A 234 24.48 -6.48 10.03
CA GLU A 234 24.81 -7.33 8.87
C GLU A 234 23.57 -7.99 8.23
N GLU A 235 22.55 -8.31 9.02
CA GLU A 235 21.30 -8.97 8.60
C GLU A 235 20.17 -7.97 8.31
N ARG A 236 20.32 -6.75 8.80
CA ARG A 236 19.26 -5.75 8.90
C ARG A 236 18.87 -5.18 7.53
N GLY A 237 17.61 -5.39 7.15
CA GLY A 237 17.07 -5.01 5.85
C GLY A 237 17.54 -5.92 4.70
N LEU A 238 17.94 -7.17 4.96
CA LEU A 238 18.21 -8.15 3.91
C LEU A 238 16.95 -8.71 3.24
N TRP A 239 15.84 -8.83 3.98
CA TRP A 239 14.63 -9.51 3.51
C TRP A 239 14.10 -9.05 2.13
N PRO A 240 14.14 -7.77 1.72
CA PRO A 240 13.63 -7.37 0.40
C PRO A 240 14.42 -7.99 -0.76
N CYS A 241 15.71 -8.30 -0.55
CA CYS A 241 16.55 -8.96 -1.55
C CYS A 241 16.18 -10.45 -1.73
N GLY A 242 15.24 -10.97 -0.93
CA GLY A 242 14.63 -12.28 -1.12
C GLY A 242 13.74 -12.35 -2.35
N TYR A 243 13.21 -11.23 -2.87
CA TYR A 243 12.43 -11.21 -4.12
C TYR A 243 13.24 -11.75 -5.33
N GLN A 244 14.56 -11.62 -5.28
CA GLN A 244 15.53 -12.10 -6.27
C GLN A 244 15.98 -13.56 -6.03
N LYS A 245 15.72 -14.14 -4.85
CA LYS A 245 16.07 -15.53 -4.53
C LYS A 245 15.08 -16.53 -5.15
N LEU A 246 15.57 -17.76 -5.37
CA LEU A 246 14.92 -18.79 -6.19
C LEU A 246 13.45 -19.03 -5.84
N ALA A 247 13.11 -19.13 -4.55
CA ALA A 247 11.77 -19.49 -4.11
C ALA A 247 10.74 -18.41 -4.51
N ALA A 248 10.91 -17.17 -4.03
CA ALA A 248 9.97 -16.07 -4.31
C ALA A 248 9.88 -15.75 -5.81
N ALA A 249 11.02 -15.68 -6.50
CA ALA A 249 11.06 -15.38 -7.93
C ALA A 249 10.40 -16.49 -8.77
N THR A 250 10.59 -17.77 -8.40
CA THR A 250 9.93 -18.89 -9.07
C THR A 250 8.42 -18.87 -8.83
N MET A 251 7.99 -18.75 -7.57
CA MET A 251 6.56 -18.75 -7.22
C MET A 251 5.80 -17.63 -7.90
N ALA A 252 6.34 -16.41 -7.91
CA ALA A 252 5.75 -15.28 -8.64
C ALA A 252 5.66 -15.56 -10.16
N THR A 253 6.71 -16.12 -10.76
CA THR A 253 6.70 -16.47 -12.20
C THR A 253 5.64 -17.53 -12.51
N CYS A 254 5.49 -18.53 -11.65
CA CYS A 254 4.49 -19.59 -11.79
C CYS A 254 3.05 -19.07 -11.60
N PHE A 255 2.82 -18.14 -10.66
CA PHE A 255 1.50 -17.54 -10.42
C PHE A 255 1.04 -16.60 -11.54
N TRP A 256 1.93 -15.75 -12.06
CA TRP A 256 1.57 -14.79 -13.11
C TRP A 256 1.56 -15.40 -14.52
N ALA A 257 2.54 -16.27 -14.82
CA ALA A 257 2.83 -16.71 -16.19
C ALA A 257 3.30 -18.18 -16.29
N GLY A 258 2.85 -19.04 -15.37
CA GLY A 258 3.16 -20.47 -15.38
C GLY A 258 2.71 -21.19 -16.65
N ASP A 259 1.60 -20.80 -17.29
CA ASP A 259 1.16 -21.39 -18.56
C ASP A 259 2.11 -21.02 -19.73
N THR A 260 2.81 -19.90 -19.63
CA THR A 260 3.77 -19.42 -20.62
C THR A 260 5.18 -19.97 -20.38
N PHE A 261 5.68 -19.89 -19.13
CA PHE A 261 7.07 -20.19 -18.79
C PHE A 261 7.28 -21.50 -18.04
N ALA A 262 6.23 -22.07 -17.42
CA ALA A 262 6.27 -23.37 -16.74
C ALA A 262 5.24 -24.41 -17.26
N PRO A 263 4.92 -24.51 -18.56
CA PRO A 263 3.81 -25.33 -19.08
C PRO A 263 3.93 -26.85 -18.89
N LYS A 264 5.09 -27.37 -18.46
CA LYS A 264 5.27 -28.78 -18.08
C LYS A 264 5.01 -29.03 -16.59
N LEU A 265 4.94 -27.98 -15.76
CA LEU A 265 4.69 -28.11 -14.32
C LEU A 265 3.18 -28.25 -14.10
N LEU A 266 2.75 -29.51 -14.04
CA LEU A 266 1.39 -29.89 -13.68
C LEU A 266 1.35 -30.29 -12.21
N ILE A 267 0.29 -29.88 -11.52
CA ILE A 267 0.04 -30.13 -10.10
C ILE A 267 -1.24 -30.94 -9.98
N LYS A 268 -1.27 -31.88 -9.03
CA LYS A 268 -2.48 -32.64 -8.70
C LYS A 268 -3.48 -31.75 -7.97
N ASP A 269 -4.65 -31.56 -8.56
CA ASP A 269 -5.78 -30.94 -7.88
C ASP A 269 -6.41 -31.89 -6.84
N ARG A 270 -7.46 -31.40 -6.17
CA ARG A 270 -8.21 -32.12 -5.13
C ARG A 270 -8.88 -33.40 -5.63
N ASP A 271 -9.19 -33.48 -6.93
CA ASP A 271 -9.84 -34.62 -7.58
C ASP A 271 -8.82 -35.57 -8.24
N GLY A 272 -7.52 -35.22 -8.21
CA GLY A 272 -6.42 -36.00 -8.76
C GLY A 272 -6.08 -35.73 -10.23
N ASN A 273 -6.65 -34.68 -10.84
CA ASN A 273 -6.34 -34.28 -12.21
C ASN A 273 -5.02 -33.51 -12.26
N ASP A 274 -4.35 -33.53 -13.42
CA ASP A 274 -3.14 -32.76 -13.69
C ASP A 274 -3.52 -31.36 -14.20
N VAL A 275 -3.34 -30.34 -13.35
CA VAL A 275 -3.70 -28.94 -13.63
C VAL A 275 -2.43 -28.09 -13.78
N PRO A 276 -2.33 -27.19 -14.78
CA PRO A 276 -1.19 -26.28 -14.91
C PRO A 276 -0.99 -25.42 -13.65
N VAL A 277 0.27 -25.25 -13.23
CA VAL A 277 0.64 -24.51 -12.00
C VAL A 277 -0.02 -23.13 -11.88
N GLN A 278 -0.12 -22.38 -12.99
CA GLN A 278 -0.74 -21.07 -12.99
C GLN A 278 -2.22 -21.15 -12.63
N GLN A 279 -2.98 -22.03 -13.28
CA GLN A 279 -4.41 -22.17 -13.01
C GLN A 279 -4.66 -22.73 -11.60
N TYR A 280 -3.83 -23.66 -11.13
CA TYR A 280 -3.89 -24.19 -9.76
C TYR A 280 -3.71 -23.08 -8.71
N LEU A 281 -2.63 -22.29 -8.80
CA LEU A 281 -2.37 -21.21 -7.84
C LEU A 281 -3.34 -20.02 -7.98
N GLN A 282 -3.70 -19.64 -9.22
CA GLN A 282 -4.65 -18.55 -9.46
C GLN A 282 -6.06 -18.89 -8.97
N ASN A 283 -6.55 -20.11 -9.19
CA ASN A 283 -7.89 -20.51 -8.75
C ASN A 283 -7.98 -20.55 -7.22
N ALA A 284 -7.02 -21.17 -6.53
CA ALA A 284 -7.00 -21.18 -5.07
C ALA A 284 -6.99 -19.76 -4.46
N PHE A 285 -6.18 -18.84 -5.02
CA PHE A 285 -6.17 -17.44 -4.60
C PHE A 285 -7.51 -16.72 -4.85
N LEU A 286 -8.19 -17.00 -5.97
CA LEU A 286 -9.51 -16.45 -6.29
C LEU A 286 -10.60 -17.02 -5.37
N ASP A 287 -10.55 -18.30 -5.06
CA ASP A 287 -11.50 -18.99 -4.17
C ASP A 287 -11.34 -18.51 -2.71
N MET A 288 -10.09 -18.32 -2.25
CA MET A 288 -9.77 -17.67 -0.98
C MET A 288 -10.24 -16.21 -0.92
N SER A 289 -10.01 -15.44 -1.99
CA SER A 289 -10.51 -14.07 -2.10
C SER A 289 -12.03 -14.03 -1.99
N GLU A 290 -12.74 -14.99 -2.61
CA GLU A 290 -14.19 -15.12 -2.50
C GLU A 290 -14.63 -15.47 -1.07
N ALA A 291 -13.92 -16.36 -0.37
CA ALA A 291 -14.19 -16.72 1.03
C ALA A 291 -14.01 -15.52 1.98
N LEU A 292 -12.92 -14.75 1.82
CA LEU A 292 -12.67 -13.52 2.57
C LEU A 292 -13.77 -12.48 2.33
N VAL A 293 -14.11 -12.22 1.07
CA VAL A 293 -15.13 -11.22 0.71
C VAL A 293 -16.52 -11.61 1.22
N LYS A 294 -16.89 -12.90 1.18
CA LYS A 294 -18.13 -13.41 1.80
C LYS A 294 -18.17 -13.21 3.32
N ALA A 295 -17.02 -13.26 4.01
CA ALA A 295 -16.95 -13.13 5.45
C ALA A 295 -17.12 -11.69 5.96
N VAL A 296 -16.72 -10.67 5.17
CA VAL A 296 -16.63 -9.27 5.64
C VAL A 296 -17.22 -8.21 4.68
N GLY A 297 -17.56 -8.56 3.45
CA GLY A 297 -17.91 -7.58 2.39
C GLY A 297 -19.28 -6.90 2.55
N ASP A 298 -20.16 -7.42 3.38
CA ASP A 298 -21.45 -6.82 3.76
C ASP A 298 -21.32 -5.74 4.86
N LEU A 299 -20.21 -5.72 5.60
CA LEU A 299 -20.02 -4.80 6.73
C LEU A 299 -19.93 -3.33 6.29
N ASP A 300 -20.55 -2.42 7.05
CA ASP A 300 -20.45 -0.95 6.86
C ASP A 300 -18.99 -0.46 6.94
N ALA A 301 -18.21 -1.07 7.84
CA ALA A 301 -16.80 -0.75 8.02
C ALA A 301 -15.94 -1.01 6.78
N VAL A 302 -16.28 -2.01 5.95
CA VAL A 302 -15.45 -2.45 4.82
C VAL A 302 -15.90 -1.72 3.55
N ILE A 303 -15.17 -0.68 3.15
CA ILE A 303 -15.53 0.12 1.96
C ILE A 303 -15.03 -0.49 0.64
N GLY A 304 -14.08 -1.42 0.69
CA GLY A 304 -13.48 -2.02 -0.51
C GLY A 304 -12.37 -3.02 -0.23
N PHE A 305 -11.76 -3.50 -1.31
CA PHE A 305 -10.75 -4.57 -1.28
C PHE A 305 -9.55 -4.23 -2.18
N GLU A 306 -8.37 -4.75 -1.83
CA GLU A 306 -7.11 -4.65 -2.58
C GLU A 306 -6.57 -6.04 -2.91
N MET A 307 -6.16 -6.27 -4.16
CA MET A 307 -5.90 -7.61 -4.69
C MET A 307 -4.69 -8.31 -4.08
N MET A 308 -3.55 -7.62 -3.99
CA MET A 308 -2.27 -8.19 -3.55
C MET A 308 -1.30 -7.04 -3.25
N ASN A 309 -0.78 -7.00 -2.02
CA ASN A 309 0.28 -6.05 -1.62
C ASN A 309 1.53 -6.21 -2.49
N GLU A 310 2.10 -5.10 -2.96
CA GLU A 310 3.42 -5.01 -3.62
C GLU A 310 3.69 -6.12 -4.66
N PRO A 311 2.86 -6.24 -5.72
CA PRO A 311 2.87 -7.38 -6.62
C PRO A 311 4.18 -7.46 -7.41
N HIS A 312 4.92 -8.56 -7.26
CA HIS A 312 6.23 -8.77 -7.88
C HIS A 312 6.16 -9.68 -9.11
N ARG A 313 6.89 -9.32 -10.18
CA ARG A 313 6.86 -10.03 -11.49
C ARG A 313 7.68 -11.34 -11.55
N GLY A 314 8.48 -11.64 -10.53
CA GLY A 314 9.41 -12.77 -10.56
C GLY A 314 10.46 -12.60 -11.67
N TYR A 315 10.65 -13.63 -12.51
CA TYR A 315 11.57 -13.59 -13.64
C TYR A 315 10.96 -12.99 -14.93
N ILE A 316 9.69 -12.57 -14.95
CA ILE A 316 9.04 -12.10 -16.17
C ILE A 316 9.67 -10.77 -16.64
N ASP A 317 10.00 -10.67 -17.94
CA ASP A 317 10.76 -9.57 -18.56
C ASP A 317 12.15 -9.29 -17.92
N LEU A 318 12.73 -10.29 -17.25
CA LEU A 318 14.11 -10.31 -16.75
C LEU A 318 15.13 -10.08 -17.87
N LYS A 319 16.01 -9.09 -17.70
CA LYS A 319 16.92 -8.62 -18.77
C LYS A 319 18.11 -9.52 -19.07
N SER A 320 18.53 -10.35 -18.11
CA SER A 320 19.69 -11.23 -18.19
C SER A 320 19.55 -12.38 -17.19
N LEU A 321 20.00 -13.59 -17.53
CA LEU A 321 20.11 -14.68 -16.55
C LEU A 321 21.38 -14.56 -15.69
N HIS A 322 22.34 -13.74 -16.13
CA HIS A 322 23.67 -13.61 -15.53
C HIS A 322 23.78 -12.47 -14.51
N GLU A 323 22.93 -11.44 -14.60
CA GLU A 323 22.90 -10.27 -13.72
C GLU A 323 21.48 -9.72 -13.56
N PHE A 324 21.21 -8.98 -12.48
CA PHE A 324 19.95 -8.26 -12.26
C PHE A 324 20.06 -6.79 -12.73
N ASP A 325 18.95 -6.08 -12.84
CA ASP A 325 19.00 -4.64 -13.13
C ASP A 325 19.26 -3.87 -11.83
N TYR A 326 20.49 -3.37 -11.68
CA TYR A 326 20.94 -2.58 -10.54
C TYR A 326 20.05 -1.34 -10.25
N ASN A 327 19.24 -0.88 -11.20
CA ASN A 327 18.32 0.25 -11.03
C ASN A 327 16.95 -0.13 -10.46
N THR A 328 16.56 -1.42 -10.50
CA THR A 328 15.26 -1.90 -10.00
C THR A 328 15.37 -2.98 -8.93
N ASP A 329 16.43 -3.78 -8.92
CA ASP A 329 16.63 -4.91 -8.01
C ASP A 329 17.50 -4.52 -6.80
N LEU A 330 17.19 -5.08 -5.62
CA LEU A 330 17.93 -4.80 -4.38
C LEU A 330 19.09 -5.80 -4.17
N HIS A 331 20.24 -5.26 -3.77
CA HIS A 331 21.53 -5.95 -3.85
C HIS A 331 22.33 -5.83 -2.54
N LEU A 332 22.07 -6.67 -1.53
CA LEU A 332 22.77 -6.64 -0.24
C LEU A 332 23.11 -8.06 0.28
N ALA A 333 24.28 -8.22 0.90
CA ALA A 333 24.92 -9.51 1.23
C ALA A 333 25.06 -10.43 -0.01
N TYR A 334 24.84 -11.74 0.14
CA TYR A 334 25.02 -12.72 -0.92
C TYR A 334 23.78 -12.84 -1.83
N ILE A 335 23.86 -12.18 -3.00
CA ILE A 335 22.78 -12.13 -3.99
C ILE A 335 23.19 -12.92 -5.23
N PRO A 336 22.67 -14.14 -5.43
CA PRO A 336 22.94 -14.94 -6.62
C PRO A 336 22.11 -14.44 -7.80
N SER A 337 22.72 -14.26 -8.96
CA SER A 337 21.97 -13.99 -10.20
C SER A 337 20.98 -15.12 -10.52
N PRO A 338 19.97 -14.91 -11.39
CA PRO A 338 18.94 -15.92 -11.68
C PRO A 338 19.54 -17.29 -12.00
N PHE A 339 20.54 -17.35 -12.88
CA PHE A 339 21.25 -18.57 -13.23
C PHE A 339 22.05 -19.18 -12.06
N GLN A 340 22.66 -18.36 -11.19
CA GLN A 340 23.33 -18.85 -9.98
C GLN A 340 22.29 -19.43 -8.99
N SER A 341 21.12 -18.80 -8.86
CA SER A 341 20.04 -19.28 -7.99
C SER A 341 19.51 -20.65 -8.44
N PHE A 342 19.44 -20.90 -9.76
CA PHE A 342 19.04 -22.19 -10.32
C PHE A 342 20.04 -23.31 -9.96
N GLN A 343 21.34 -23.02 -10.05
CA GLN A 343 22.41 -23.97 -9.71
C GLN A 343 22.39 -24.33 -8.22
N LEU A 344 22.31 -23.31 -7.35
CA LEU A 344 22.25 -23.47 -5.90
C LEU A 344 21.04 -24.32 -5.50
N GLY A 345 19.85 -24.01 -6.02
CA GLY A 345 18.65 -24.80 -5.75
C GLY A 345 18.70 -26.23 -6.29
N ALA A 346 19.45 -26.49 -7.37
CA ALA A 346 19.68 -27.83 -7.88
C ALA A 346 20.76 -28.63 -7.11
N GLY A 347 21.37 -28.07 -6.06
CA GLY A 347 22.40 -28.73 -5.25
C GLY A 347 23.82 -28.58 -5.79
N HIS A 348 24.07 -27.66 -6.72
CA HIS A 348 25.42 -27.36 -7.21
C HIS A 348 26.04 -26.22 -6.38
N PRO A 349 27.26 -26.38 -5.85
CA PRO A 349 27.95 -25.29 -5.15
C PRO A 349 28.37 -24.20 -6.14
N THR A 350 27.96 -22.96 -5.90
CA THR A 350 28.15 -21.85 -6.85
C THR A 350 28.82 -20.65 -6.18
N MET A 351 29.77 -20.03 -6.88
CA MET A 351 30.40 -18.78 -6.46
C MET A 351 29.40 -17.61 -6.62
N VAL A 352 29.10 -16.91 -5.53
CA VAL A 352 28.14 -15.79 -5.48
C VAL A 352 28.84 -14.53 -4.98
N SER A 353 28.49 -13.38 -5.56
CA SER A 353 29.02 -12.08 -5.16
C SER A 353 28.38 -11.55 -3.87
N HIS A 354 29.22 -11.01 -3.00
CA HIS A 354 28.82 -10.34 -1.76
C HIS A 354 28.78 -8.83 -1.95
N TRP A 355 27.66 -8.20 -1.57
CA TRP A 355 27.40 -6.77 -1.72
C TRP A 355 27.22 -6.08 -0.37
N THR A 356 27.74 -4.86 -0.24
CA THR A 356 27.59 -4.03 0.98
C THR A 356 27.15 -2.62 0.62
N ARG A 357 26.38 -2.00 1.53
CA ARG A 357 26.02 -0.56 1.53
C ARG A 357 27.24 0.33 1.22
N SER A 358 27.04 1.33 0.37
CA SER A 358 28.08 2.30 -0.01
C SER A 358 27.48 3.67 -0.40
N PHE A 359 28.35 4.60 -0.81
CA PHE A 359 28.01 5.91 -1.34
C PHE A 359 29.05 6.29 -2.41
N PRO A 360 28.69 6.98 -3.52
CA PRO A 360 27.36 7.46 -3.88
C PRO A 360 26.43 6.38 -4.48
N MET A 361 26.98 5.24 -4.91
CA MET A 361 26.18 4.09 -5.38
C MET A 361 25.62 3.31 -4.17
N PRO A 362 24.34 2.89 -4.16
CA PRO A 362 23.71 2.23 -3.00
C PRO A 362 24.50 1.06 -2.42
N THR A 363 25.02 0.17 -3.27
CA THR A 363 25.93 -0.91 -2.88
C THR A 363 27.09 -1.13 -3.84
N ARG A 364 28.14 -1.79 -3.33
CA ARG A 364 29.30 -2.25 -4.08
C ARG A 364 29.61 -3.70 -3.75
N LYS A 365 30.11 -4.45 -4.72
CA LYS A 365 30.70 -5.78 -4.52
C LYS A 365 31.94 -5.66 -3.62
N THR A 366 32.03 -6.48 -2.58
CA THR A 366 33.14 -6.48 -1.61
C THR A 366 33.80 -7.84 -1.41
N GLY A 367 33.20 -8.91 -1.92
CA GLY A 367 33.78 -10.25 -1.88
C GLY A 367 32.97 -11.23 -2.73
N GLU A 368 33.37 -12.50 -2.69
CA GLU A 368 32.63 -13.64 -3.26
C GLU A 368 32.81 -14.86 -2.35
N ALA A 369 31.85 -15.77 -2.36
CA ALA A 369 31.96 -17.07 -1.66
C ALA A 369 31.25 -18.18 -2.44
N ILE A 370 31.73 -19.42 -2.28
CA ILE A 370 31.03 -20.61 -2.78
C ILE A 370 29.95 -20.97 -1.76
N LEU A 371 28.68 -20.88 -2.17
CA LEU A 371 27.53 -21.23 -1.34
C LEU A 371 27.01 -22.64 -1.66
N ASN A 372 26.09 -23.14 -0.83
CA ASN A 372 25.57 -24.51 -0.88
C ASN A 372 26.67 -25.61 -1.00
N VAL A 373 27.74 -25.49 -0.21
CA VAL A 373 28.83 -26.48 -0.18
C VAL A 373 28.36 -27.88 0.26
N LYS A 374 27.20 -27.98 0.94
CA LYS A 374 26.55 -29.23 1.34
C LYS A 374 25.83 -29.95 0.18
N ARG A 375 25.65 -29.30 -0.98
CA ARG A 375 24.91 -29.82 -2.14
C ARG A 375 23.44 -30.15 -1.83
N ARG A 376 22.80 -29.40 -0.94
CA ARG A 376 21.38 -29.55 -0.59
C ARG A 376 20.51 -29.11 -1.76
N LYS A 377 19.60 -29.95 -2.24
CA LYS A 377 18.56 -29.52 -3.19
C LYS A 377 17.52 -28.65 -2.49
N ALA A 378 16.96 -27.68 -3.22
CA ALA A 378 15.73 -26.99 -2.88
C ALA A 378 14.47 -27.81 -3.24
N TRP A 379 14.63 -28.91 -3.99
CA TRP A 379 13.56 -29.63 -4.67
C TRP A 379 13.35 -31.03 -4.08
N ARG A 380 12.08 -31.42 -3.92
CA ARG A 380 11.63 -32.73 -3.43
C ARG A 380 11.73 -33.80 -4.52
N GLU A 381 12.37 -34.92 -4.19
CA GLU A 381 12.42 -36.10 -5.08
C GLU A 381 11.03 -36.73 -5.31
N ASP A 382 10.09 -36.52 -4.39
CA ASP A 382 8.67 -36.92 -4.48
C ASP A 382 7.73 -35.81 -4.98
N GLY A 383 8.27 -34.64 -5.34
CA GLY A 383 7.52 -33.52 -5.92
C GLY A 383 7.26 -33.67 -7.42
N PRO A 384 6.44 -32.79 -8.04
CA PRO A 384 6.09 -32.87 -9.47
C PRO A 384 7.26 -32.67 -10.43
N THR A 385 8.41 -32.17 -9.95
CA THR A 385 9.65 -32.07 -10.73
C THR A 385 10.61 -33.25 -10.51
N PHE A 386 10.25 -34.25 -9.70
CA PHE A 386 11.10 -35.41 -9.35
C PHE A 386 12.53 -35.00 -8.91
N GLY A 387 12.62 -33.99 -8.04
CA GLY A 387 13.87 -33.44 -7.54
C GLY A 387 14.69 -32.65 -8.57
N GLU A 388 14.15 -32.35 -9.76
CA GLU A 388 14.74 -31.44 -10.73
C GLU A 388 14.37 -29.97 -10.44
N CYS A 389 15.23 -29.04 -10.84
CA CYS A 389 14.88 -27.62 -10.89
C CYS A 389 13.86 -27.36 -12.01
N VAL A 390 12.74 -26.70 -11.71
CA VAL A 390 11.69 -26.39 -12.71
C VAL A 390 12.24 -25.67 -13.96
N TRP A 391 13.29 -24.87 -13.84
CA TRP A 391 13.91 -24.17 -14.97
C TRP A 391 14.88 -25.07 -15.79
N ALA A 392 15.39 -26.17 -15.20
CA ALA A 392 16.09 -27.22 -15.95
C ALA A 392 15.09 -28.12 -16.70
N MET A 393 14.01 -28.53 -16.03
CA MET A 393 12.87 -29.25 -16.59
C MET A 393 12.29 -28.55 -17.84
N HIS A 394 12.28 -27.21 -17.86
CA HIS A 394 11.84 -26.39 -19.00
C HIS A 394 12.92 -26.11 -20.06
N GLY A 395 14.16 -26.55 -19.85
CA GLY A 395 15.27 -26.35 -20.78
C GLY A 395 15.76 -24.90 -20.85
N VAL A 396 15.68 -24.16 -19.75
CA VAL A 396 16.29 -22.81 -19.64
C VAL A 396 17.80 -22.94 -19.44
N TRP A 397 18.22 -23.96 -18.70
CA TRP A 397 19.62 -24.30 -18.40
C TRP A 397 19.80 -25.81 -18.19
N GLY A 398 21.04 -26.28 -18.04
CA GLY A 398 21.38 -27.65 -17.63
C GLY A 398 22.83 -27.80 -17.17
N TRP A 399 23.24 -29.02 -16.78
CA TRP A 399 24.62 -29.31 -16.35
C TRP A 399 25.40 -30.11 -17.39
N ASP A 400 26.53 -29.57 -17.88
CA ASP A 400 27.45 -30.29 -18.76
C ASP A 400 28.32 -31.23 -17.93
N ARG A 401 27.94 -32.51 -17.94
CA ARG A 401 28.61 -33.60 -17.20
C ARG A 401 30.06 -33.85 -17.63
N ASN A 402 30.51 -33.31 -18.77
CA ASN A 402 31.91 -33.44 -19.22
C ASN A 402 32.79 -32.28 -18.74
N LYS A 403 32.19 -31.10 -18.52
CA LYS A 403 32.88 -29.90 -18.00
C LYS A 403 32.72 -29.71 -16.49
N ASP A 404 31.81 -30.47 -15.87
CA ASP A 404 31.26 -30.28 -14.52
C ASP A 404 30.84 -28.82 -14.26
N ALA A 405 30.05 -28.28 -15.19
CA ALA A 405 29.64 -26.88 -15.19
C ALA A 405 28.20 -26.68 -15.68
N ALA A 406 27.52 -25.68 -15.14
CA ALA A 406 26.22 -25.26 -15.62
C ALA A 406 26.32 -24.53 -16.96
N VAL A 407 25.31 -24.71 -17.82
CA VAL A 407 25.20 -24.07 -19.14
C VAL A 407 23.79 -23.50 -19.30
N VAL A 408 23.69 -22.23 -19.69
CA VAL A 408 22.42 -21.62 -20.13
C VAL A 408 22.06 -22.17 -21.51
N LEU A 409 20.81 -22.59 -21.68
CA LEU A 409 20.27 -23.13 -22.93
C LEU A 409 19.35 -22.13 -23.65
N ARG A 410 18.68 -21.24 -22.91
CA ARG A 410 17.75 -20.22 -23.45
C ARG A 410 17.86 -18.90 -22.69
N GLU A 411 18.81 -18.04 -23.06
CA GLU A 411 19.06 -16.74 -22.40
C GLU A 411 17.77 -15.89 -22.29
N ASN A 412 17.10 -15.65 -23.42
CA ASN A 412 15.93 -14.78 -23.50
C ASN A 412 14.61 -15.45 -23.06
N TYR A 413 14.66 -16.53 -22.26
CA TYR A 413 13.48 -17.38 -21.99
C TYR A 413 12.30 -16.60 -21.38
N PHE A 414 12.56 -15.67 -20.48
CA PHE A 414 11.52 -14.90 -19.77
C PHE A 414 11.18 -13.54 -20.41
N VAL A 415 11.91 -13.14 -21.45
CA VAL A 415 11.68 -11.88 -22.21
C VAL A 415 10.71 -12.11 -23.38
N LYS A 416 10.55 -13.38 -23.82
CA LYS A 416 9.76 -13.73 -25.00
C LYS A 416 8.89 -14.95 -24.75
N HIS A 417 7.66 -14.92 -25.27
CA HIS A 417 6.72 -16.03 -25.16
C HIS A 417 7.32 -17.30 -25.80
N PRO A 418 7.59 -18.40 -25.05
CA PRO A 418 8.48 -19.48 -25.50
C PRO A 418 8.05 -20.27 -26.74
N LEU A 419 6.80 -20.13 -27.18
CA LEU A 419 6.21 -20.80 -28.35
C LEU A 419 6.06 -19.89 -29.59
N THR A 420 5.87 -18.57 -29.42
CA THR A 420 5.61 -17.65 -30.54
C THR A 420 6.81 -16.74 -30.85
N GLY A 421 7.65 -16.45 -29.84
CA GLY A 421 8.82 -15.59 -29.97
C GLY A 421 8.56 -14.08 -29.82
N ASP A 422 7.29 -13.69 -29.59
CA ASP A 422 6.89 -12.31 -29.27
C ASP A 422 7.50 -11.85 -27.94
N LYS A 423 7.75 -10.55 -27.79
CA LYS A 423 8.23 -9.97 -26.51
C LYS A 423 7.05 -9.85 -25.55
N VAL A 424 7.22 -10.27 -24.30
CA VAL A 424 6.17 -10.12 -23.27
C VAL A 424 6.22 -8.76 -22.58
N ASP A 425 5.09 -8.35 -22.02
CA ASP A 425 4.94 -7.26 -21.05
C ASP A 425 4.14 -7.74 -19.84
N TRP A 426 4.66 -7.53 -18.63
CA TRP A 426 4.05 -8.10 -17.42
C TRP A 426 2.67 -7.51 -17.11
N TYR A 427 2.44 -6.24 -17.43
CA TYR A 427 1.17 -5.59 -17.15
C TYR A 427 0.08 -6.10 -18.10
N THR A 428 0.33 -6.07 -19.41
CA THR A 428 -0.70 -6.43 -20.40
C THR A 428 -0.96 -7.92 -20.51
N ASP A 429 0.10 -8.75 -20.41
CA ASP A 429 -0.03 -10.18 -20.73
C ASP A 429 -0.45 -11.03 -19.52
N PHE A 430 -0.18 -10.56 -18.28
CA PHE A 430 -0.34 -11.36 -17.06
C PHE A 430 -1.09 -10.64 -15.93
N TYR A 431 -0.67 -9.43 -15.56
CA TYR A 431 -1.25 -8.73 -14.41
C TYR A 431 -2.69 -8.26 -14.67
N TYR A 432 -2.95 -7.47 -15.72
CA TYR A 432 -4.32 -7.00 -16.01
C TYR A 432 -5.29 -8.18 -16.26
N PRO A 433 -4.95 -9.23 -17.05
CA PRO A 433 -5.83 -10.39 -17.21
C PRO A 433 -6.20 -11.08 -15.88
N PHE A 434 -5.28 -11.22 -14.93
CA PHE A 434 -5.61 -11.76 -13.60
C PHE A 434 -6.41 -10.77 -12.75
N LEU A 435 -6.08 -9.48 -12.78
CA LEU A 435 -6.83 -8.43 -12.09
C LEU A 435 -8.29 -8.38 -12.55
N HIS A 436 -8.58 -8.56 -13.84
CA HIS A 436 -9.94 -8.72 -14.34
C HIS A 436 -10.64 -9.93 -13.71
N LYS A 437 -10.01 -11.14 -13.72
CA LYS A 437 -10.57 -12.33 -13.05
C LYS A 437 -10.88 -12.07 -11.57
N TRP A 438 -9.97 -11.40 -10.85
CA TRP A 438 -10.12 -11.11 -9.44
C TRP A 438 -11.22 -10.08 -9.15
N VAL A 439 -11.27 -8.98 -9.90
CA VAL A 439 -12.34 -7.97 -9.75
C VAL A 439 -13.71 -8.58 -10.07
N ASP A 440 -13.83 -9.37 -11.13
CA ASP A 440 -15.09 -10.05 -11.48
C ASP A 440 -15.49 -11.05 -10.38
N ARG A 441 -14.54 -11.83 -9.83
CA ARG A 441 -14.79 -12.74 -8.70
C ARG A 441 -15.26 -11.99 -7.47
N VAL A 442 -14.53 -10.97 -7.01
CA VAL A 442 -14.88 -10.15 -5.84
C VAL A 442 -16.25 -9.48 -6.02
N ARG A 443 -16.52 -8.91 -7.21
CA ARG A 443 -17.81 -8.28 -7.53
C ARG A 443 -18.98 -9.25 -7.63
N SER A 444 -18.75 -10.55 -7.86
CA SER A 444 -19.81 -11.56 -7.85
C SER A 444 -20.38 -11.85 -6.45
N VAL A 445 -19.64 -11.49 -5.38
CA VAL A 445 -19.99 -11.78 -3.98
C VAL A 445 -19.94 -10.55 -3.04
N SER A 446 -19.76 -9.34 -3.58
CA SER A 446 -19.77 -8.09 -2.81
C SER A 446 -20.78 -7.07 -3.36
N PRO A 447 -21.28 -6.13 -2.52
CA PRO A 447 -22.12 -5.04 -3.00
C PRO A 447 -21.41 -4.20 -4.09
N PRO A 448 -22.09 -3.82 -5.19
CA PRO A 448 -21.45 -3.21 -6.36
C PRO A 448 -20.81 -1.83 -6.07
N GLU A 449 -21.26 -1.14 -5.03
CA GLU A 449 -20.72 0.13 -4.54
C GLU A 449 -19.32 0.02 -3.91
N LYS A 450 -18.90 -1.18 -3.48
CA LYS A 450 -17.59 -1.39 -2.85
C LYS A 450 -16.46 -0.98 -3.80
N LEU A 451 -15.40 -0.41 -3.23
CA LEU A 451 -14.25 0.12 -3.96
C LEU A 451 -13.25 -0.99 -4.31
N VAL A 452 -12.56 -0.80 -5.43
CA VAL A 452 -11.48 -1.67 -5.90
C VAL A 452 -10.17 -0.89 -5.81
N PHE A 453 -9.35 -1.21 -4.82
CA PHE A 453 -8.02 -0.62 -4.64
C PHE A 453 -7.02 -1.42 -5.49
N VAL A 454 -6.19 -0.71 -6.26
CA VAL A 454 -5.18 -1.34 -7.11
C VAL A 454 -3.89 -0.54 -7.11
N GLU A 455 -2.78 -1.23 -6.91
CA GLU A 455 -1.42 -0.70 -7.01
C GLU A 455 -0.71 -1.17 -8.30
N ALA A 456 0.50 -0.66 -8.52
CA ALA A 456 1.45 -1.09 -9.54
C ALA A 456 2.66 -1.76 -8.85
N ILE A 457 3.67 -2.21 -9.60
CA ILE A 457 4.94 -2.64 -9.00
C ILE A 457 5.50 -1.49 -8.12
N PRO A 458 5.98 -1.77 -6.90
CA PRO A 458 6.54 -0.74 -6.00
C PRO A 458 7.61 0.10 -6.67
N ASN A 459 7.58 1.42 -6.40
CA ASN A 459 8.51 2.43 -6.94
C ASN A 459 8.46 2.67 -8.46
N GLU A 460 7.61 1.98 -9.22
CA GLU A 460 7.21 2.41 -10.56
C GLU A 460 6.25 3.61 -10.48
N PHE A 461 6.08 4.32 -11.60
CA PHE A 461 4.97 5.25 -11.76
C PHE A 461 3.80 4.51 -12.42
N CYS A 462 2.57 5.02 -12.28
CA CYS A 462 1.38 4.45 -12.89
C CYS A 462 1.65 4.08 -14.38
N PRO A 463 1.59 2.79 -14.76
CA PRO A 463 1.97 2.34 -16.08
C PRO A 463 1.17 3.02 -17.21
N ALA A 464 1.86 3.49 -18.24
CA ALA A 464 1.21 4.12 -19.40
C ALA A 464 0.35 3.13 -20.23
N SER A 465 0.47 1.82 -19.95
CA SER A 465 -0.40 0.75 -20.48
C SER A 465 -1.76 0.67 -19.79
N TRP A 466 -2.02 1.44 -18.73
CA TRP A 466 -3.30 1.42 -18.01
C TRP A 466 -4.39 2.21 -18.74
N THR A 467 -4.87 1.65 -19.85
CA THR A 467 -5.93 2.22 -20.68
C THR A 467 -7.31 2.16 -20.00
N PRO A 468 -8.35 2.83 -20.55
CA PRO A 468 -9.72 2.71 -20.04
C PRO A 468 -10.27 1.27 -20.01
N GLU A 469 -9.77 0.39 -20.88
CA GLU A 469 -10.16 -1.03 -20.91
C GLU A 469 -9.71 -1.79 -19.64
N HIS A 470 -8.57 -1.40 -19.06
CA HIS A 470 -8.03 -1.95 -17.81
C HIS A 470 -8.48 -1.17 -16.56
N CYS A 471 -9.43 -0.24 -16.71
CA CYS A 471 -9.95 0.60 -15.63
C CYS A 471 -11.32 0.12 -15.13
N PHE A 472 -11.47 -0.07 -13.82
CA PHE A 472 -12.72 -0.54 -13.22
C PHE A 472 -13.63 0.62 -12.75
N PRO A 473 -14.95 0.40 -12.64
CA PRO A 473 -15.83 1.20 -11.80
C PRO A 473 -15.38 1.17 -10.33
N ASN A 474 -15.57 2.27 -9.61
CA ASN A 474 -15.19 2.45 -8.20
C ASN A 474 -13.71 2.12 -7.88
N MET A 475 -12.85 2.24 -8.88
CA MET A 475 -11.41 1.98 -8.77
C MET A 475 -10.71 3.14 -8.06
N VAL A 476 -9.83 2.81 -7.12
CA VAL A 476 -8.86 3.70 -6.47
C VAL A 476 -7.45 3.23 -6.83
N TYR A 477 -6.57 4.15 -7.21
CA TYR A 477 -5.15 3.85 -7.39
C TYR A 477 -4.42 3.99 -6.05
N ALA A 478 -3.73 2.94 -5.59
CA ALA A 478 -3.24 2.78 -4.22
C ALA A 478 -1.69 2.72 -4.06
N PRO A 479 -0.88 3.51 -4.79
CA PRO A 479 0.58 3.35 -4.80
C PRO A 479 1.24 3.63 -3.44
N HIS A 480 2.39 3.01 -3.20
CA HIS A 480 3.20 3.23 -1.99
C HIS A 480 4.23 4.35 -2.16
N TRP A 481 4.72 4.91 -1.05
CA TRP A 481 5.87 5.81 -1.05
C TRP A 481 6.77 5.63 0.19
N TYR A 482 8.08 5.50 -0.07
CA TYR A 482 9.14 5.51 0.93
C TYR A 482 10.33 6.36 0.44
N ASP A 483 11.10 6.97 1.37
CA ASP A 483 12.45 7.42 1.04
C ASP A 483 13.36 6.19 0.93
N LEU A 484 13.59 5.76 -0.31
CA LEU A 484 14.43 4.61 -0.62
C LEU A 484 15.87 4.73 -0.09
N ASN A 485 16.43 5.94 0.04
CA ASN A 485 17.76 6.12 0.60
C ASN A 485 17.74 5.89 2.12
N ALA A 486 16.80 6.51 2.84
CA ALA A 486 16.68 6.36 4.29
C ALA A 486 16.24 4.95 4.69
N LEU A 487 15.36 4.33 3.91
CA LEU A 487 14.92 2.93 4.06
C LEU A 487 16.11 1.98 3.86
N PHE A 488 16.81 2.06 2.73
CA PHE A 488 17.89 1.14 2.39
C PHE A 488 19.11 1.27 3.32
N THR A 489 19.47 2.49 3.71
CA THR A 489 20.59 2.76 4.64
C THR A 489 20.20 2.63 6.10
N LYS A 490 18.89 2.53 6.43
CA LYS A 490 18.36 2.58 7.79
C LYS A 490 18.88 3.78 8.59
N ALA A 491 18.99 4.94 7.94
CA ALA A 491 19.54 6.17 8.51
C ALA A 491 18.85 7.43 7.99
N PHE A 492 18.81 8.48 8.82
CA PHE A 492 18.29 9.80 8.44
C PHE A 492 19.09 10.92 9.11
N GLY A 493 19.20 12.07 8.44
CA GLY A 493 20.04 13.21 8.83
C GLY A 493 19.65 14.49 8.09
N ASP A 494 20.46 15.53 8.17
CA ASP A 494 20.26 16.81 7.44
C ASP A 494 20.46 16.72 5.91
N PHE A 495 20.65 15.53 5.35
CA PHE A 495 20.81 15.30 3.91
C PHE A 495 19.82 14.24 3.43
N SER A 496 19.02 14.57 2.41
CA SER A 496 18.10 13.62 1.75
C SER A 496 18.26 13.63 0.24
N VAL A 497 17.89 12.52 -0.40
CA VAL A 497 18.15 12.24 -1.81
C VAL A 497 16.85 11.96 -2.55
N ASN A 498 16.72 12.49 -3.76
CA ASN A 498 15.61 12.18 -4.68
C ASN A 498 15.99 10.96 -5.53
N VAL A 499 15.87 9.76 -4.93
CA VAL A 499 16.24 8.49 -5.57
C VAL A 499 15.38 8.20 -6.81
N GLN A 500 14.08 8.55 -6.77
CA GLN A 500 13.20 8.43 -7.93
C GLN A 500 13.64 9.32 -9.10
N GLY A 501 14.22 10.49 -8.81
CA GLY A 501 14.83 11.37 -9.78
C GLY A 501 16.14 10.82 -10.35
N LEU A 502 17.07 10.39 -9.49
CA LEU A 502 18.38 9.87 -9.90
C LEU A 502 18.25 8.64 -10.82
N SER A 503 17.44 7.66 -10.42
CA SER A 503 17.11 6.46 -11.21
C SER A 503 16.48 6.77 -12.58
N ARG A 504 15.97 7.99 -12.77
CA ARG A 504 15.34 8.48 -14.01
C ARG A 504 16.15 9.61 -14.66
N GLY A 505 17.46 9.68 -14.40
CA GLY A 505 18.41 10.56 -15.09
C GLY A 505 18.46 12.01 -14.59
N MET A 506 17.93 12.31 -13.40
CA MET A 506 18.05 13.66 -12.81
C MET A 506 19.52 14.01 -12.52
N PHE A 507 19.95 15.19 -12.97
CA PHE A 507 21.30 15.70 -12.67
C PHE A 507 21.53 15.77 -11.14
N PRO A 508 22.60 15.17 -10.58
CA PRO A 508 22.70 14.91 -9.13
C PRO A 508 22.53 16.14 -8.22
N LEU A 509 23.04 17.32 -8.60
CA LEU A 509 22.89 18.54 -7.79
C LEU A 509 21.44 19.08 -7.72
N LYS A 510 20.49 18.52 -8.49
CA LYS A 510 19.04 18.75 -8.36
C LYS A 510 18.31 17.67 -7.55
N ALA A 511 19.00 16.58 -7.23
CA ALA A 511 18.48 15.46 -6.45
C ALA A 511 18.94 15.46 -4.98
N PHE A 512 19.80 16.41 -4.59
CA PHE A 512 20.36 16.53 -3.24
C PHE A 512 19.70 17.69 -2.48
N TYR A 513 19.24 17.42 -1.25
CA TYR A 513 18.46 18.35 -0.44
C TYR A 513 19.01 18.43 0.98
N TRP A 514 19.13 19.66 1.51
CA TRP A 514 19.71 19.92 2.83
C TRP A 514 18.71 20.48 3.85
N GLY A 515 18.84 20.05 5.10
CA GLY A 515 18.05 20.48 6.25
C GLY A 515 16.61 19.96 6.24
N GLN A 516 15.86 20.25 7.30
CA GLN A 516 14.45 19.87 7.43
C GLN A 516 13.59 20.47 6.32
N LYS A 517 13.91 21.70 5.90
CA LYS A 517 13.26 22.33 4.74
C LYS A 517 13.54 21.52 3.46
N GLY A 518 14.78 21.11 3.24
CA GLY A 518 15.16 20.28 2.10
C GLY A 518 14.41 18.94 2.06
N ALA A 519 14.31 18.24 3.19
CA ALA A 519 13.56 16.98 3.27
C ALA A 519 12.06 17.17 2.96
N ARG A 520 11.41 18.18 3.57
CA ARG A 520 10.01 18.56 3.30
C ARG A 520 9.77 18.90 1.81
N ASP A 521 10.73 19.55 1.15
CA ASP A 521 10.62 19.95 -0.25
C ASP A 521 10.93 18.78 -1.22
N ASN A 522 11.85 17.88 -0.85
CA ASN A 522 12.18 16.64 -1.57
C ASN A 522 10.99 15.67 -1.62
N TYR A 523 10.45 15.32 -0.44
CA TYR A 523 9.38 14.33 -0.34
C TYR A 523 8.09 14.84 -0.98
N ALA A 524 7.76 16.13 -0.81
CA ALA A 524 6.64 16.76 -1.49
C ALA A 524 6.75 16.74 -3.03
N LEU A 525 7.97 16.78 -3.58
CA LEU A 525 8.18 16.62 -5.02
C LEU A 525 7.97 15.17 -5.46
N GLN A 526 8.53 14.18 -4.77
CA GLN A 526 8.42 12.77 -5.13
C GLN A 526 6.95 12.27 -5.02
N ILE A 527 6.27 12.56 -3.91
CA ILE A 527 4.87 12.19 -3.68
C ILE A 527 3.95 12.82 -4.73
N ARG A 528 4.10 14.13 -5.01
CA ARG A 528 3.32 14.80 -6.06
C ARG A 528 3.58 14.19 -7.45
N ASN A 529 4.81 13.77 -7.75
CA ASN A 529 5.11 13.12 -9.04
C ASN A 529 4.38 11.79 -9.21
N ILE A 530 4.20 11.00 -8.14
CA ILE A 530 3.37 9.78 -8.14
C ILE A 530 1.90 10.14 -8.38
N VAL A 531 1.34 11.04 -7.56
CA VAL A 531 -0.09 11.40 -7.59
C VAL A 531 -0.49 12.04 -8.93
N GLU A 532 0.28 13.03 -9.40
CA GLU A 532 0.08 13.61 -10.73
C GLU A 532 0.53 12.67 -11.86
N GLY A 533 1.27 11.61 -11.58
CA GLY A 533 1.55 10.51 -12.51
C GLY A 533 0.29 9.68 -12.74
N GLY A 534 -0.35 9.25 -11.66
CA GLY A 534 -1.66 8.58 -11.69
C GLY A 534 -2.71 9.37 -12.47
N TYR A 535 -2.89 10.66 -12.15
CA TYR A 535 -3.89 11.48 -12.86
C TYR A 535 -3.63 11.66 -14.37
N LYS A 536 -2.37 11.57 -14.84
CA LYS A 536 -2.05 11.67 -16.28
C LYS A 536 -2.45 10.43 -17.07
N VAL A 537 -2.50 9.27 -16.41
CA VAL A 537 -2.84 7.97 -17.02
C VAL A 537 -4.31 7.64 -16.80
N LEU A 538 -4.74 7.61 -15.53
CA LEU A 538 -6.06 7.18 -15.10
C LEU A 538 -7.12 8.29 -15.17
N GLY A 539 -6.71 9.51 -15.54
CA GLY A 539 -7.54 10.71 -15.46
C GLY A 539 -7.91 11.06 -14.02
N GLU A 540 -9.08 11.64 -13.84
CA GLU A 540 -9.62 12.03 -12.52
C GLU A 540 -10.18 10.82 -11.75
N LYS A 541 -9.40 9.75 -11.54
CA LYS A 541 -9.68 8.70 -10.55
C LYS A 541 -9.08 9.06 -9.18
N PRO A 542 -9.62 8.58 -8.05
CA PRO A 542 -9.01 8.80 -6.74
C PRO A 542 -7.65 8.12 -6.64
N VAL A 543 -6.72 8.78 -5.96
CA VAL A 543 -5.42 8.23 -5.56
C VAL A 543 -5.34 8.25 -4.04
N LEU A 544 -4.83 7.17 -3.45
CA LEU A 544 -4.51 7.05 -2.03
C LEU A 544 -3.07 6.55 -1.93
N ILE A 545 -2.28 7.04 -0.98
CA ILE A 545 -0.99 6.41 -0.67
C ILE A 545 -1.25 5.22 0.28
N GLY A 546 -1.32 4.02 -0.29
CA GLY A 546 -1.68 2.78 0.43
C GLY A 546 -0.69 2.43 1.55
N GLU A 547 0.57 2.81 1.37
CA GLU A 547 1.61 2.58 2.37
C GLU A 547 2.71 3.66 2.32
N CYS A 548 3.07 4.17 3.49
CA CYS A 548 4.22 5.04 3.69
C CYS A 548 4.63 5.07 5.18
N GLY A 549 5.92 4.96 5.49
CA GLY A 549 6.40 4.81 6.87
C GLY A 549 7.84 5.26 7.10
N VAL A 550 8.28 5.24 8.36
CA VAL A 550 9.68 5.53 8.74
C VAL A 550 10.21 4.44 9.69
N PRO A 551 11.46 3.98 9.53
CA PRO A 551 12.04 2.97 10.41
C PRO A 551 12.39 3.58 11.79
N MET A 552 11.76 3.14 12.87
CA MET A 552 12.02 3.64 14.23
C MET A 552 13.42 3.26 14.72
N ASP A 553 13.94 2.14 14.23
CA ASP A 553 15.28 1.61 14.50
C ASP A 553 16.40 2.39 13.77
N MET A 554 16.08 3.42 12.98
CA MET A 554 17.08 4.21 12.23
C MET A 554 18.24 4.73 13.11
N ASN A 555 19.36 5.04 12.45
CA ASN A 555 20.57 5.53 13.12
C ASN A 555 21.05 4.56 14.23
N LYS A 556 21.10 3.26 13.89
CA LYS A 556 21.58 2.16 14.78
C LYS A 556 20.85 2.10 16.12
N GLY A 557 19.52 2.25 16.09
CA GLY A 557 18.64 2.17 17.26
C GLY A 557 19.01 3.15 18.37
N GLU A 558 19.58 4.33 18.04
CA GLU A 558 20.02 5.30 19.03
C GLU A 558 18.88 5.79 19.92
N ALA A 559 17.73 6.11 19.33
CA ALA A 559 16.53 6.54 20.04
C ALA A 559 16.05 5.54 21.11
N PHE A 560 16.25 4.23 20.91
CA PHE A 560 15.89 3.20 21.90
C PHE A 560 16.82 3.20 23.14
N ARG A 561 17.97 3.88 23.07
CA ARG A 561 18.96 4.02 24.15
C ARG A 561 18.96 5.42 24.78
N THR A 562 18.62 6.45 24.02
CA THR A 562 18.62 7.87 24.46
C THR A 562 17.23 8.41 24.82
N ASP A 563 16.17 7.73 24.39
CA ASP A 563 14.78 8.22 24.31
C ASP A 563 14.57 9.41 23.36
N ASP A 564 15.61 9.81 22.61
CA ASP A 564 15.54 10.89 21.63
C ASP A 564 15.18 10.36 20.23
N PHE A 565 13.90 10.49 19.88
CA PHE A 565 13.35 10.15 18.57
C PHE A 565 13.34 11.34 17.58
N SER A 566 14.24 12.32 17.73
CA SER A 566 14.26 13.52 16.88
C SER A 566 14.38 13.22 15.39
N TRP A 567 15.22 12.26 14.98
CA TRP A 567 15.39 11.91 13.56
C TRP A 567 14.16 11.23 12.95
N GLN A 568 13.55 10.32 13.69
CA GLN A 568 12.29 9.65 13.35
C GLN A 568 11.15 10.68 13.22
N THR A 569 11.09 11.63 14.17
CA THR A 569 10.13 12.75 14.17
C THR A 569 10.34 13.67 12.98
N ARG A 570 11.59 14.02 12.64
CA ARG A 570 11.97 14.83 11.49
C ARG A 570 11.60 14.17 10.16
N MET A 571 11.89 12.88 10.00
CA MET A 571 11.55 12.13 8.78
C MET A 571 10.03 11.99 8.60
N MET A 572 9.30 11.66 9.66
CA MET A 572 7.84 11.55 9.65
C MET A 572 7.15 12.89 9.35
N ASP A 573 7.64 13.99 9.95
CA ASP A 573 7.16 15.34 9.64
C ASP A 573 7.38 15.71 8.18
N ALA A 574 8.56 15.42 7.61
CA ALA A 574 8.84 15.67 6.21
C ALA A 574 7.91 14.86 5.28
N MET A 575 7.65 13.60 5.62
CA MET A 575 6.79 12.70 4.84
C MET A 575 5.34 13.18 4.84
N ILE A 576 4.76 13.42 6.02
CA ILE A 576 3.35 13.84 6.10
C ILE A 576 3.19 15.28 5.58
N THR A 577 4.19 16.15 5.71
CA THR A 577 4.21 17.46 5.00
C THR A 577 4.14 17.28 3.48
N GLY A 578 4.76 16.25 2.91
CA GLY A 578 4.68 15.92 1.48
C GLY A 578 3.31 15.41 1.03
N LEU A 579 2.66 14.59 1.86
CA LEU A 579 1.29 14.11 1.66
C LEU A 579 0.27 15.26 1.77
N GLU A 580 0.45 16.14 2.77
CA GLU A 580 -0.34 17.36 3.02
C GLU A 580 -0.27 18.33 1.84
N ARG A 581 0.93 18.65 1.37
CA ARG A 581 1.15 19.52 0.19
C ARG A 581 0.63 18.90 -1.12
N SER A 582 0.36 17.60 -1.14
CA SER A 582 -0.23 16.87 -2.28
C SER A 582 -1.75 16.71 -2.17
N LEU A 583 -2.36 17.14 -1.05
CA LEU A 583 -3.79 17.02 -0.74
C LEU A 583 -4.32 15.58 -0.89
N ILE A 584 -3.52 14.60 -0.47
CA ILE A 584 -3.82 13.18 -0.69
C ILE A 584 -4.08 12.42 0.61
N GLY A 585 -4.98 11.44 0.53
CA GLY A 585 -5.23 10.50 1.62
C GLY A 585 -4.16 9.42 1.70
N PHE A 586 -3.95 8.83 2.88
CA PHE A 586 -2.87 7.88 3.12
C PHE A 586 -3.10 6.95 4.32
N THR A 587 -2.44 5.80 4.29
CA THR A 587 -2.38 4.81 5.39
C THR A 587 -0.94 4.56 5.83
N LEU A 588 -0.58 5.00 7.03
CA LEU A 588 0.80 4.96 7.55
C LEU A 588 1.25 3.53 7.90
N TRP A 589 2.50 3.18 7.59
CA TRP A 589 3.13 1.91 7.98
C TRP A 589 3.93 2.07 9.29
N ASN A 590 3.55 1.42 10.39
CA ASN A 590 2.28 0.72 10.63
C ASN A 590 1.79 0.90 12.07
N TYR A 591 0.56 0.46 12.38
CA TYR A 591 0.14 0.22 13.76
C TYR A 591 0.24 -1.28 14.06
N ASN A 592 1.32 -1.71 14.71
CA ASN A 592 1.46 -3.08 15.22
C ASN A 592 1.37 -3.05 16.76
N PRO A 593 0.34 -3.67 17.37
CA PRO A 593 0.12 -3.65 18.82
C PRO A 593 1.17 -4.43 19.61
N PHE A 594 1.84 -5.41 18.99
CA PHE A 594 2.87 -6.25 19.61
C PHE A 594 4.29 -5.70 19.40
N ASN A 595 4.46 -4.56 18.70
CA ASN A 595 5.78 -4.03 18.42
C ASN A 595 6.47 -3.59 19.73
N ASP A 596 7.76 -3.91 19.93
CA ASP A 596 8.55 -3.38 21.06
C ASP A 596 9.87 -2.68 20.61
N ASP A 597 10.54 -1.99 21.53
CA ASP A 597 11.78 -1.23 21.27
C ASP A 597 13.04 -2.11 21.07
N ARG A 598 12.96 -3.42 21.26
CA ARG A 598 14.07 -4.40 21.25
C ARG A 598 13.95 -5.39 20.08
N LEU A 599 12.79 -6.01 19.91
CA LEU A 599 12.49 -7.03 18.89
C LEU A 599 11.70 -6.46 17.71
N GLY A 600 11.24 -5.22 17.79
CA GLY A 600 10.49 -4.61 16.70
C GLY A 600 9.14 -5.26 16.50
N ASP A 601 8.74 -5.50 15.26
CA ASP A 601 7.44 -6.04 14.87
C ASP A 601 7.34 -7.57 14.91
N HIS A 602 8.42 -8.25 15.36
CA HIS A 602 8.60 -9.71 15.37
C HIS A 602 8.69 -10.36 13.96
N TRP A 603 9.01 -9.58 12.92
CA TRP A 603 9.17 -10.10 11.56
C TRP A 603 10.43 -9.53 10.89
N ASN A 604 11.38 -10.41 10.52
CA ASN A 604 12.63 -10.04 9.86
C ASN A 604 13.49 -8.97 10.57
N GLY A 605 13.27 -8.77 11.87
CA GLY A 605 13.95 -7.78 12.70
C GLY A 605 13.51 -6.32 12.48
N GLU A 606 12.39 -6.09 11.79
CA GLU A 606 11.92 -4.76 11.42
C GLU A 606 11.26 -3.99 12.59
N ASN A 607 11.29 -2.65 12.56
CA ASN A 607 10.71 -1.83 13.63
C ASN A 607 10.10 -0.53 13.06
N PHE A 608 8.97 -0.67 12.37
CA PHE A 608 8.29 0.46 11.72
C PHE A 608 7.15 1.08 12.53
N SER A 609 6.58 0.38 13.51
CA SER A 609 5.42 0.94 14.20
C SER A 609 5.81 2.14 15.05
N TRP A 610 5.02 3.22 15.02
CA TRP A 610 5.17 4.26 16.04
C TRP A 610 4.57 3.83 17.38
N PHE A 611 3.71 2.81 17.44
CA PHE A 611 3.29 2.22 18.70
C PHE A 611 4.36 1.26 19.25
N SER A 612 4.53 1.21 20.57
CA SER A 612 5.40 0.26 21.27
C SER A 612 4.68 -0.26 22.52
N GLN A 613 4.41 -1.56 22.57
CA GLN A 613 3.67 -2.20 23.67
C GLN A 613 4.37 -1.98 25.03
N ARG A 614 5.71 -2.02 25.03
CA ARG A 614 6.56 -1.75 26.20
C ARG A 614 6.37 -0.35 26.80
N ARG A 615 5.82 0.60 26.03
CA ARG A 615 5.57 1.99 26.43
C ARG A 615 4.09 2.26 26.75
N ALA A 616 3.20 1.27 26.59
CA ALA A 616 1.77 1.43 26.82
C ALA A 616 1.39 1.29 28.30
N LEU A 617 0.23 1.83 28.66
CA LEU A 617 -0.44 1.50 29.91
C LEU A 617 -1.24 0.19 29.75
N PRO A 618 -1.39 -0.62 30.81
CA PRO A 618 -2.34 -1.73 30.81
C PRO A 618 -3.78 -1.22 30.70
N SER A 619 -4.66 -2.02 30.08
CA SER A 619 -6.07 -1.70 29.79
C SER A 619 -6.85 -1.16 30.99
N SER A 620 -6.56 -1.65 32.21
CA SER A 620 -7.17 -1.18 33.45
C SER A 620 -6.89 0.29 33.81
N LEU A 621 -6.01 0.96 33.08
CA LEU A 621 -5.67 2.38 33.22
C LEU A 621 -5.98 3.20 31.95
N LEU A 622 -6.66 2.60 30.95
CA LEU A 622 -7.04 3.25 29.71
C LEU A 622 -8.50 3.72 29.76
N TYR A 623 -8.69 5.02 29.60
CA TYR A 623 -9.96 5.67 29.32
C TYR A 623 -10.16 5.71 27.79
N HIS A 624 -11.37 5.45 27.28
CA HIS A 624 -11.65 5.26 25.84
C HIS A 624 -12.27 6.47 25.15
N GLU A 625 -12.58 7.53 25.90
CA GLU A 625 -13.05 8.81 25.41
C GLU A 625 -12.03 9.39 24.41
N GLN A 626 -12.53 10.03 23.35
CA GLN A 626 -11.69 10.52 22.25
C GLN A 626 -10.61 11.52 22.71
N ALA A 627 -10.86 12.30 23.76
CA ALA A 627 -9.91 13.22 24.36
C ALA A 627 -9.03 12.63 25.50
N ALA A 628 -9.17 11.35 25.86
CA ALA A 628 -8.44 10.70 26.95
C ALA A 628 -6.90 10.64 26.72
N PRO A 629 -6.06 11.32 27.55
CA PRO A 629 -4.61 11.31 27.39
C PRO A 629 -3.92 9.97 27.67
N SER A 630 -4.60 9.04 28.37
CA SER A 630 -4.10 7.69 28.64
C SER A 630 -3.80 6.90 27.37
N LEU A 631 -4.56 7.14 26.30
CA LEU A 631 -4.41 6.46 25.01
C LEU A 631 -3.13 6.84 24.26
N ASP A 632 -2.52 8.00 24.54
CA ASP A 632 -1.23 8.39 23.95
C ASP A 632 -0.07 7.52 24.44
N GLN A 633 -0.23 6.83 25.57
CA GLN A 633 0.79 5.92 26.09
C GLN A 633 0.95 4.72 25.15
N GLY A 634 2.21 4.37 24.88
CA GLY A 634 2.64 3.48 23.80
C GLY A 634 3.07 4.21 22.53
N GLY A 635 2.66 5.47 22.32
CA GLY A 635 3.00 6.23 21.12
C GLY A 635 4.39 6.87 21.14
N ARG A 636 5.25 6.46 20.20
CA ARG A 636 6.47 7.15 19.78
C ARG A 636 6.11 8.27 18.78
N ILE A 637 6.93 9.32 18.72
CA ILE A 637 6.88 10.42 17.73
C ILE A 637 5.50 11.08 17.47
N LEU A 638 4.55 11.01 18.42
CA LEU A 638 3.16 11.42 18.20
C LEU A 638 3.00 12.87 17.72
N ARG A 639 3.93 13.77 18.02
CA ARG A 639 3.91 15.15 17.49
C ARG A 639 4.00 15.21 15.96
N ALA A 640 4.67 14.25 15.32
CA ALA A 640 4.74 14.15 13.86
C ALA A 640 3.58 13.34 13.26
N VAL A 641 3.05 12.35 13.98
CA VAL A 641 1.96 11.48 13.50
C VAL A 641 0.58 12.15 13.68
N VAL A 642 0.33 12.76 14.83
CA VAL A 642 -0.97 13.29 15.26
C VAL A 642 -1.07 14.78 14.88
N ARG A 643 -1.39 15.03 13.61
CA ARG A 643 -1.46 16.37 12.98
C ARG A 643 -2.91 16.77 12.72
N PRO A 644 -3.27 18.08 12.77
CA PRO A 644 -4.58 18.54 12.36
C PRO A 644 -4.78 18.39 10.85
N TYR A 645 -6.01 18.17 10.39
CA TYR A 645 -6.31 18.11 8.96
C TYR A 645 -7.79 18.40 8.61
N PRO A 646 -8.07 18.97 7.42
CA PRO A 646 -9.42 19.21 6.93
C PRO A 646 -10.06 17.90 6.49
N ALA A 647 -10.78 17.25 7.40
CA ALA A 647 -11.22 15.86 7.24
C ALA A 647 -12.48 15.76 6.36
N LYS A 648 -13.51 16.56 6.63
CA LYS A 648 -14.74 16.64 5.82
C LYS A 648 -14.93 18.08 5.36
N VAL A 649 -14.80 18.35 4.06
CA VAL A 649 -14.73 19.72 3.53
C VAL A 649 -16.01 20.09 2.78
N ALA A 650 -16.65 21.18 3.18
CA ALA A 650 -17.75 21.81 2.46
C ALA A 650 -17.24 22.54 1.19
N GLY A 651 -16.76 21.74 0.23
CA GLY A 651 -16.15 22.18 -1.02
C GLY A 651 -14.88 21.39 -1.37
N ILE A 652 -14.13 21.88 -2.34
CA ILE A 652 -12.98 21.21 -2.95
C ILE A 652 -11.68 21.80 -2.36
N PRO A 653 -10.83 21.01 -1.70
CA PRO A 653 -9.53 21.46 -1.17
C PRO A 653 -8.62 22.04 -2.26
N LEU A 654 -7.98 23.17 -1.98
CA LEU A 654 -7.03 23.85 -2.87
C LEU A 654 -5.61 23.91 -2.31
N LYS A 655 -5.47 24.06 -0.97
CA LYS A 655 -4.17 24.11 -0.30
C LYS A 655 -4.31 23.75 1.18
N PHE A 656 -3.34 23.02 1.72
CA PHE A 656 -3.19 22.84 3.17
C PHE A 656 -1.70 22.90 3.54
N GLU A 657 -1.38 23.66 4.59
CA GLU A 657 -0.03 23.74 5.16
C GLU A 657 -0.14 23.80 6.69
N TYR A 658 0.50 22.88 7.38
CA TYR A 658 0.61 22.84 8.84
C TYR A 658 2.09 22.90 9.26
N GLU A 659 2.41 23.79 10.21
CA GLU A 659 3.75 23.88 10.80
C GLU A 659 3.76 23.21 12.17
N MET A 660 4.30 21.99 12.20
CA MET A 660 4.38 21.15 13.38
C MET A 660 5.13 21.82 14.55
N THR A 661 6.12 22.68 14.30
CA THR A 661 6.88 23.35 15.36
C THR A 661 6.05 24.36 16.15
N THR A 662 5.17 25.12 15.51
CA THR A 662 4.32 26.15 16.13
C THR A 662 2.90 25.67 16.46
N GLY A 663 2.40 24.69 15.70
CA GLY A 663 1.03 24.20 15.76
C GLY A 663 0.04 24.95 14.86
N ALA A 664 0.50 25.94 14.10
CA ALA A 664 -0.36 26.72 13.20
C ALA A 664 -0.60 26.01 11.86
N PHE A 665 -1.74 26.27 11.23
CA PHE A 665 -2.01 25.84 9.85
C PHE A 665 -2.79 26.89 9.04
N SER A 666 -2.67 26.77 7.71
CA SER A 666 -3.57 27.44 6.77
C SER A 666 -4.28 26.40 5.90
N PHE A 667 -5.54 26.69 5.56
CA PHE A 667 -6.37 25.84 4.70
C PHE A 667 -7.14 26.69 3.70
N GLU A 668 -7.10 26.29 2.43
CA GLU A 668 -7.84 26.92 1.32
C GLU A 668 -8.73 25.88 0.62
N TRP A 669 -9.98 26.25 0.34
CA TRP A 669 -10.93 25.45 -0.43
C TRP A 669 -11.84 26.32 -1.30
N ALA A 670 -12.53 25.71 -2.26
CA ALA A 670 -13.51 26.38 -3.12
C ALA A 670 -14.87 25.70 -3.09
N VAL A 671 -15.94 26.49 -3.19
CA VAL A 671 -17.28 25.99 -3.49
C VAL A 671 -17.29 25.48 -4.94
N PRO A 672 -17.86 24.29 -5.25
CA PRO A 672 -17.93 23.78 -6.62
C PRO A 672 -18.74 24.67 -7.57
N THR A 673 -18.57 24.49 -8.87
CA THR A 673 -19.30 25.22 -9.92
C THR A 673 -20.12 24.30 -10.83
N ALA A 674 -21.36 24.70 -11.11
CA ALA A 674 -22.32 23.88 -11.86
C ALA A 674 -22.03 23.77 -13.37
N THR A 675 -21.23 24.67 -13.94
CA THR A 675 -20.97 24.74 -15.38
C THR A 675 -19.58 24.24 -15.75
N SER A 676 -19.51 23.12 -16.46
CA SER A 676 -18.30 22.67 -17.16
C SER A 676 -17.96 23.63 -18.29
N SER A 677 -17.11 24.64 -18.03
CA SER A 677 -16.53 25.46 -19.08
C SER A 677 -15.58 24.61 -19.92
N SER A 678 -15.98 24.32 -21.16
CA SER A 678 -15.20 23.52 -22.12
C SER A 678 -13.92 24.28 -22.55
N GLY A 679 -12.86 24.20 -21.75
CA GLY A 679 -11.69 25.03 -21.98
C GLY A 679 -10.54 24.91 -20.98
N SER A 680 -9.91 23.74 -20.85
CA SER A 680 -8.44 23.65 -20.79
C SER A 680 -7.96 22.21 -20.93
N SER A 681 -7.01 21.94 -21.83
CA SER A 681 -6.21 20.71 -21.83
C SER A 681 -5.00 20.81 -20.89
N SER A 682 -5.21 21.42 -19.71
CA SER A 682 -4.19 21.52 -18.67
C SER A 682 -3.88 20.16 -18.07
N THR A 683 -2.59 19.79 -18.02
CA THR A 683 -2.13 18.60 -17.28
C THR A 683 -2.71 18.59 -15.87
N PRO A 684 -3.32 17.49 -15.40
CA PRO A 684 -3.93 17.45 -14.07
C PRO A 684 -2.87 17.62 -12.99
N ARG A 685 -3.17 18.44 -11.99
CA ARG A 685 -2.27 18.80 -10.88
C ARG A 685 -2.96 18.74 -9.54
N THR A 686 -2.23 18.51 -8.46
CA THR A 686 -2.77 18.52 -7.09
C THR A 686 -3.22 19.92 -6.65
N SER A 687 -2.49 20.97 -7.05
CA SER A 687 -2.76 22.36 -6.66
C SER A 687 -3.82 23.09 -7.51
N THR A 688 -4.34 22.45 -8.56
CA THR A 688 -5.45 22.97 -9.37
C THR A 688 -6.41 21.83 -9.74
N PRO A 689 -7.17 21.29 -8.76
CA PRO A 689 -8.19 20.28 -9.03
C PRO A 689 -9.36 20.87 -9.84
N PRO A 690 -10.12 20.04 -10.58
CA PRO A 690 -11.34 20.47 -11.24
C PRO A 690 -12.37 21.00 -10.22
N LEU A 691 -12.95 22.18 -10.47
CA LEU A 691 -14.04 22.73 -9.64
C LEU A 691 -15.45 22.38 -10.17
N THR A 692 -15.52 21.79 -11.36
CA THR A 692 -16.75 21.54 -12.12
C THR A 692 -17.13 20.07 -12.10
N GLY A 693 -18.43 19.76 -12.14
CA GLY A 693 -18.94 18.40 -12.26
C GLY A 693 -19.07 17.63 -10.94
N HIS A 694 -18.51 18.16 -9.85
CA HIS A 694 -18.71 17.69 -8.47
C HIS A 694 -20.21 17.58 -8.13
N PRO A 695 -20.64 16.63 -7.27
CA PRO A 695 -22.04 16.47 -6.89
C PRO A 695 -22.63 17.69 -6.17
N GLU A 696 -23.94 17.66 -5.95
CA GLU A 696 -24.65 18.65 -5.14
C GLU A 696 -24.08 18.66 -3.70
N LEU A 697 -23.50 19.80 -3.31
CA LEU A 697 -22.97 20.03 -1.97
C LEU A 697 -24.11 20.57 -1.09
N THR A 698 -24.63 19.72 -0.21
CA THR A 698 -25.73 20.05 0.71
C THR A 698 -25.26 20.46 2.11
N ALA A 699 -23.93 20.53 2.31
CA ALA A 699 -23.28 20.96 3.55
C ALA A 699 -22.57 22.31 3.39
N THR A 700 -22.70 23.14 4.41
CA THR A 700 -21.96 24.40 4.61
C THR A 700 -20.85 24.27 5.65
N GLU A 701 -20.80 23.15 6.38
CA GLU A 701 -19.88 22.89 7.48
C GLU A 701 -18.70 22.01 7.05
N THR A 702 -17.50 22.57 7.20
CA THR A 702 -16.23 21.86 7.15
C THR A 702 -15.87 21.39 8.57
N GLU A 703 -15.56 20.11 8.72
CA GLU A 703 -15.04 19.52 9.96
C GLU A 703 -13.53 19.28 9.83
N ILE A 704 -12.73 19.92 10.68
CA ILE A 704 -11.27 19.84 10.70
C ILE A 704 -10.84 19.10 11.97
N TYR A 705 -10.11 17.99 11.86
CA TYR A 705 -9.51 17.36 13.03
C TYR A 705 -8.45 18.29 13.61
N LEU A 706 -8.53 18.56 14.92
CA LEU A 706 -7.59 19.41 15.64
C LEU A 706 -7.31 18.74 17.00
N PRO A 707 -6.17 18.04 17.15
CA PRO A 707 -5.91 17.22 18.33
C PRO A 707 -5.87 18.02 19.64
N SER A 708 -6.55 17.52 20.68
CA SER A 708 -6.56 18.16 22.01
C SER A 708 -5.20 18.09 22.70
N SER A 709 -4.35 17.13 22.33
CA SER A 709 -2.92 17.07 22.74
C SER A 709 -2.11 18.30 22.28
N LEU A 710 -2.52 18.99 21.22
CA LEU A 710 -1.90 20.24 20.77
C LEU A 710 -2.55 21.45 21.46
N THR A 711 -3.88 21.47 21.57
CA THR A 711 -4.62 22.64 22.09
C THR A 711 -4.66 22.74 23.62
N LEU A 712 -4.34 21.68 24.36
CA LEU A 712 -4.41 21.66 25.82
C LEU A 712 -3.61 22.82 26.44
N GLY A 713 -4.29 23.65 27.26
CA GLY A 713 -3.71 24.84 27.88
C GLY A 713 -3.46 26.02 26.93
N ARG A 714 -4.06 26.02 25.73
CA ARG A 714 -3.89 27.07 24.70
C ARG A 714 -5.24 27.54 24.17
N LYS A 715 -5.29 28.80 23.73
CA LYS A 715 -6.40 29.34 22.96
C LYS A 715 -6.19 29.02 21.48
N VAL A 716 -7.20 28.43 20.84
CA VAL A 716 -7.31 28.34 19.38
C VAL A 716 -7.79 29.68 18.84
N ILE A 717 -7.13 30.21 17.81
CA ILE A 717 -7.48 31.45 17.12
C ILE A 717 -7.69 31.11 15.65
N VAL A 718 -8.85 31.49 15.09
CA VAL A 718 -9.15 31.31 13.66
C VAL A 718 -9.31 32.69 13.01
N ARG A 719 -8.69 32.87 11.84
CA ARG A 719 -8.71 34.08 11.00
C ARG A 719 -9.14 33.72 9.57
N GLY A 720 -9.54 34.72 8.77
CA GLY A 720 -9.88 34.56 7.35
C GLY A 720 -11.37 34.30 7.04
N LEU A 721 -12.19 34.08 8.07
CA LEU A 721 -13.65 34.01 7.99
C LEU A 721 -14.26 35.39 7.68
N ASN A 722 -15.38 35.43 6.94
CA ASN A 722 -15.94 36.67 6.40
C ASN A 722 -17.39 36.90 6.86
N GLY A 723 -17.73 38.13 7.23
CA GLY A 723 -19.11 38.52 7.57
C GLY A 723 -19.71 37.66 8.67
N ASP A 724 -20.71 36.85 8.33
CA ASP A 724 -21.45 35.97 9.23
C ASP A 724 -20.86 34.55 9.39
N ASP A 725 -19.76 34.21 8.69
CA ASP A 725 -19.08 32.91 8.79
C ASP A 725 -18.68 32.57 10.24
N ARG A 726 -18.88 31.32 10.67
CA ARG A 726 -18.77 30.91 12.08
C ARG A 726 -17.81 29.76 12.30
N TYR A 727 -17.25 29.65 13.50
CA TYR A 727 -16.49 28.46 13.92
C TYR A 727 -16.75 28.08 15.38
N LEU A 728 -16.50 26.82 15.71
CA LEU A 728 -16.40 26.29 17.07
C LEU A 728 -15.27 25.27 17.12
N TYR A 729 -14.40 25.35 18.14
CA TYR A 729 -13.50 24.24 18.46
C TYR A 729 -14.06 23.46 19.65
N ASP A 730 -14.25 22.16 19.45
CA ASP A 730 -14.66 21.20 20.46
C ASP A 730 -13.46 20.30 20.81
N PRO A 731 -12.90 20.39 22.03
CA PRO A 731 -11.71 19.63 22.42
C PRO A 731 -12.01 18.15 22.71
N ASP A 732 -13.25 17.81 23.06
CA ASP A 732 -13.64 16.44 23.43
C ASP A 732 -13.84 15.60 22.16
N ARG A 733 -14.49 16.20 21.15
CA ARG A 733 -14.55 15.70 19.77
C ARG A 733 -13.29 16.00 18.95
N GLN A 734 -12.28 16.66 19.53
CA GLN A 734 -11.04 17.08 18.86
C GLN A 734 -11.27 17.68 17.45
N THR A 735 -12.31 18.50 17.30
CA THR A 735 -12.81 18.98 16.00
C THR A 735 -13.00 20.49 16.00
N LEU A 736 -12.38 21.16 15.03
CA LEU A 736 -12.69 22.52 14.63
C LEU A 736 -13.75 22.50 13.52
N PHE A 737 -14.96 22.93 13.88
CA PHE A 737 -16.08 23.11 12.98
C PHE A 737 -16.04 24.52 12.37
N VAL A 738 -16.23 24.63 11.06
CA VAL A 738 -16.24 25.91 10.32
C VAL A 738 -17.43 25.94 9.37
N VAL A 739 -18.34 26.90 9.55
CA VAL A 739 -19.57 27.06 8.75
C VAL A 739 -19.43 28.30 7.85
N ALA A 740 -19.45 28.06 6.54
CA ALA A 740 -19.51 29.11 5.53
C ALA A 740 -20.98 29.49 5.24
N VAL A 741 -21.42 30.67 5.66
CA VAL A 741 -22.86 31.02 5.72
C VAL A 741 -23.45 31.40 4.34
N SER A 742 -22.60 31.72 3.36
CA SER A 742 -23.04 32.02 1.99
C SER A 742 -22.05 31.46 0.95
N PRO A 743 -22.11 30.14 0.66
CA PRO A 743 -21.22 29.47 -0.30
C PRO A 743 -21.67 29.72 -1.74
N GLU A 744 -21.25 30.84 -2.31
CA GLU A 744 -21.47 31.14 -3.74
C GLU A 744 -20.61 30.20 -4.63
N PRO A 745 -21.12 29.64 -5.73
CA PRO A 745 -20.35 28.75 -6.61
C PRO A 745 -19.03 29.36 -7.10
N GLY A 746 -17.92 28.64 -6.91
CA GLY A 746 -16.57 29.10 -7.28
C GLY A 746 -15.90 30.05 -6.27
N LYS A 747 -16.61 30.48 -5.22
CA LYS A 747 -16.05 31.29 -4.13
C LYS A 747 -14.97 30.50 -3.39
N LYS A 748 -13.84 31.17 -3.15
CA LYS A 748 -12.71 30.60 -2.39
C LYS A 748 -12.76 31.07 -0.95
N TYR A 749 -12.49 30.13 -0.05
CA TYR A 749 -12.33 30.35 1.38
C TYR A 749 -10.88 30.06 1.77
N ARG A 750 -10.34 30.87 2.68
CA ARG A 750 -9.03 30.66 3.31
C ARG A 750 -9.19 30.90 4.80
N ILE A 751 -8.71 29.96 5.62
CA ILE A 751 -8.56 30.17 7.06
C ILE A 751 -7.10 30.03 7.46
N GLU A 752 -6.75 30.73 8.52
CA GLU A 752 -5.47 30.62 9.22
C GLU A 752 -5.77 30.35 10.70
N VAL A 753 -5.18 29.29 11.23
CA VAL A 753 -5.44 28.79 12.59
C VAL A 753 -4.14 28.81 13.38
N GLU A 754 -4.16 29.48 14.52
CA GLU A 754 -3.02 29.69 15.40
C GLU A 754 -3.34 29.19 16.82
N LEU A 755 -2.30 28.81 17.57
CA LEU A 755 -2.40 28.46 18.99
C LEU A 755 -1.69 29.54 19.82
N GLN A 756 -2.34 30.02 20.89
CA GLN A 756 -1.78 31.01 21.81
C GLN A 756 -1.72 30.48 23.25
N PRO A 757 -0.53 30.39 23.88
CA PRO A 757 0.79 30.51 23.27
C PRO A 757 1.03 29.40 22.23
N PRO A 758 1.97 29.57 21.28
CA PRO A 758 2.30 28.53 20.32
C PRO A 758 2.82 27.25 20.99
N LEU A 759 2.92 26.17 20.23
CA LEU A 759 3.62 24.97 20.69
C LEU A 759 5.11 25.27 20.87
N LYS A 760 5.77 24.50 21.74
CA LYS A 760 7.24 24.47 21.76
C LYS A 760 7.72 23.73 20.49
N PRO A 761 8.77 24.21 19.80
CA PRO A 761 9.41 23.46 18.72
C PRO A 761 10.03 22.17 19.28
N VAL A 762 10.04 21.12 18.45
CA VAL A 762 10.74 19.86 18.75
C VAL A 762 12.06 19.72 17.99
N PHE A 763 12.26 20.57 16.97
CA PHE A 763 13.50 20.78 16.23
C PHE A 763 13.43 22.15 15.54
N GLU A 764 14.55 22.60 14.98
CA GLU A 764 14.60 23.78 14.11
C GLU A 764 14.34 23.38 12.64
N VAL A 765 13.67 24.24 11.87
CA VAL A 765 13.41 24.00 10.44
C VAL A 765 14.56 24.59 9.62
N ASN A 766 15.72 23.95 9.67
CA ASN A 766 16.95 24.40 9.03
C ASN A 766 16.95 24.24 7.50
N ASP A 767 17.82 25.02 6.85
CA ASP A 767 18.18 24.90 5.44
C ASP A 767 19.67 25.28 5.20
N PHE A 768 20.14 25.05 3.98
CA PHE A 768 21.54 25.24 3.59
C PHE A 768 22.10 26.65 3.87
N TRP A 769 21.29 27.70 3.71
CA TRP A 769 21.73 29.08 3.93
C TRP A 769 21.65 29.50 5.40
N GLY A 770 20.75 28.88 6.17
CA GLY A 770 20.79 28.95 7.64
C GLY A 770 22.09 28.36 8.19
N ASP A 771 22.41 27.12 7.81
CA ASP A 771 23.52 26.36 8.41
C ASP A 771 24.90 26.82 7.91
N PHE A 772 25.05 27.10 6.61
CA PHE A 772 26.36 27.42 6.01
C PHE A 772 26.52 28.87 5.56
N GLY A 773 25.44 29.66 5.49
CA GLY A 773 25.46 30.99 4.87
C GLY A 773 26.49 31.94 5.50
N ALA A 774 26.60 31.95 6.84
CA ALA A 774 27.59 32.77 7.54
C ALA A 774 29.04 32.38 7.18
N MET A 775 29.36 31.08 7.16
CA MET A 775 30.69 30.58 6.79
C MET A 775 31.03 30.86 5.32
N ILE A 776 30.06 30.71 4.42
CA ILE A 776 30.21 31.05 2.99
C ILE A 776 30.48 32.54 2.82
N TRP A 777 29.76 33.42 3.53
CA TRP A 777 30.02 34.86 3.51
C TRP A 777 31.40 35.21 4.07
N SER A 778 31.83 34.62 5.20
CA SER A 778 33.19 34.82 5.73
C SER A 778 34.28 34.38 4.75
N PHE A 779 34.09 33.24 4.08
CA PHE A 779 35.02 32.76 3.06
C PHE A 779 35.05 33.67 1.82
N LEU A 780 33.90 34.12 1.33
CA LEU A 780 33.82 35.07 0.21
C LEU A 780 34.48 36.42 0.55
N VAL A 781 34.28 36.94 1.75
CA VAL A 781 34.95 38.17 2.24
C VAL A 781 36.46 37.96 2.33
N LEU A 782 36.93 36.81 2.81
CA LEU A 782 38.36 36.48 2.83
C LEU A 782 38.95 36.40 1.42
N VAL A 783 38.30 35.70 0.48
CA VAL A 783 38.74 35.59 -0.91
C VAL A 783 38.75 36.95 -1.61
N LEU A 784 37.70 37.78 -1.43
CA LEU A 784 37.66 39.14 -1.95
C LEU A 784 38.76 40.03 -1.35
N GLY A 785 39.06 39.89 -0.06
CA GLY A 785 40.18 40.58 0.59
C GLY A 785 41.54 40.18 0.03
N VAL A 786 41.76 38.88 -0.21
CA VAL A 786 42.99 38.36 -0.84
C VAL A 786 43.10 38.82 -2.30
N VAL A 787 42.03 38.77 -3.08
CA VAL A 787 42.00 39.28 -4.47
C VAL A 787 42.26 40.78 -4.51
N ALA A 788 41.62 41.57 -3.63
CA ALA A 788 41.85 43.01 -3.52
C ALA A 788 43.31 43.32 -3.12
N PHE A 789 43.90 42.57 -2.19
CA PHE A 789 45.31 42.69 -1.84
C PHE A 789 46.25 42.44 -3.03
N PHE A 790 46.01 41.38 -3.81
CA PHE A 790 46.81 41.10 -5.00
C PHE A 790 46.59 42.13 -6.13
N LEU A 791 45.37 42.63 -6.32
CA LEU A 791 45.08 43.69 -7.30
C LEU A 791 45.74 45.02 -6.91
N MET A 792 45.67 45.43 -5.63
CA MET A 792 46.38 46.61 -5.14
C MET A 792 47.89 46.46 -5.27
N ARG A 793 48.43 45.27 -5.05
CA ARG A 793 49.87 44.95 -5.23
C ARG A 793 50.29 44.82 -6.71
N ALA A 794 49.36 44.65 -7.64
CA ALA A 794 49.62 44.65 -9.08
C ALA A 794 49.44 46.04 -9.73
N ALA A 795 48.86 47.00 -8.99
CA ALA A 795 48.65 48.39 -9.39
C ALA A 795 49.64 49.37 -8.75
N ALA A 796 50.63 48.86 -7.99
CA ALA A 796 51.66 49.59 -7.26
C ALA A 796 53.06 49.04 -7.58
#